data_AF-A0A6Q2WUH9-F1
#
_entry.id   AF-A0A6Q2WUH9-F1
#
_cell.length_a   1.000
_cell.length_b   1.000
_cell.length_c   1.000
_cell.angle_alpha   90.00
_cell.angle_beta   90.00
_cell.angle_gamma   90.00
#
_symmetry.space_group_name_H-M   'P 1'
#
loop_
_entity.id
_entity.type
_entity.pdbx_description
1 polymer ?
#
loop_
_entity_poly.entity_id
_entity_poly.type
_entity_poly.pdbx_seq_one_letter_code
_entity_poly.pdbx_strand_id
1 'polypeptide(L)'
;MQFFGRIMDTVSAVSNLFSNPYRVREVQLSEYSVGGKVRLREEGRMVLYKNTTCQSWDCLLMCPDTPSTAMRLFQVSSEADALNWFPQYALKLRPFYETLPLPKPEVIQPIVDCLRNHPDWSSAHIAVDTGLKECLKHNYVQSQINARDGLGQTPLHLACERGDVGCVRALLEECQARTDVKDKNGETPMHSAAKQDSPIIIQALCSRMCAGVNELNGAGETPLHVACRLGKVEAVNALLGGGARCDIIGGRGYAIHAAMKYSEKGCCEAVLNADPAQLQAEDALYGGTPLHWCKTAEMCLMLLERGCSVNYLSKTGESPLHVLTKRGRFEASMVLLTHGAEPNLKGQGGNTALHLAMKMDHMELIKALIVFGADVEIYNDLGETPGLLAARSSKGFEDMVHVAAAVGAMSYGLVEIDSVKTGSNKVDRLLCLDGGGIKGLVLIQLLIALEKEAGRPIKELFDWVSGTSTGGILALAIVHGKNMEYLRCLYFRMKEQVFQGSRPYESAPLEDFLKKEFGEDTRMTDVRHPRVMVTSVLADRHPGELHLFRNYDPPSLPRDPSYTATASFKPLTIPQEQVVWRAARSSGAAPTYFRPMGRFLDGGLLANNPTLDAMTEIHQYNKALKAEGRGSEVRRLGVVVSLGTGKPPQVVVNSVDVFRPSNPLELAKSFVGAKELGKMLVDCCTDSDGCAVDRARAWCEMADIIYNRLSPQLSQEVMLDEVSDSVLVDMMWETQMYLYEQRENVKLLAQQLLSNC
;
A
#
# COMPACT_ATOMS: atom_id res chain seq x y z
N MET A 1 -29.90 60.26 -42.82
CA MET A 1 -29.53 60.42 -41.40
C MET A 1 -30.56 59.88 -40.39
N GLN A 2 -31.87 59.82 -40.70
CA GLN A 2 -32.87 59.28 -39.75
C GLN A 2 -32.90 57.74 -39.59
N PHE A 3 -32.35 56.99 -40.56
CA PHE A 3 -32.31 55.52 -40.50
C PHE A 3 -31.20 54.99 -39.57
N PHE A 4 -30.05 55.68 -39.52
CA PHE A 4 -28.96 55.34 -38.60
C PHE A 4 -29.29 55.68 -37.13
N GLY A 5 -30.03 56.76 -36.87
CA GLY A 5 -30.52 57.09 -35.53
C GLY A 5 -31.47 56.02 -34.98
N ARG A 6 -32.42 55.54 -35.79
CA ARG A 6 -33.30 54.44 -35.38
C ARG A 6 -32.56 53.12 -35.17
N ILE A 7 -31.55 52.78 -35.98
CA ILE A 7 -30.76 51.56 -35.74
C ILE A 7 -29.92 51.70 -34.46
N MET A 8 -29.34 52.87 -34.16
CA MET A 8 -28.64 53.10 -32.90
C MET A 8 -29.57 53.06 -31.68
N ASP A 9 -30.79 53.60 -31.80
CA ASP A 9 -31.80 53.54 -30.74
C ASP A 9 -32.36 52.13 -30.55
N THR A 10 -32.55 51.35 -31.63
CA THR A 10 -32.96 49.94 -31.54
C THR A 10 -31.82 49.06 -31.03
N VAL A 11 -30.56 49.33 -31.37
CA VAL A 11 -29.39 48.61 -30.82
C VAL A 11 -29.14 48.98 -29.36
N SER A 12 -29.39 50.23 -28.96
CA SER A 12 -29.41 50.68 -27.55
C SER A 12 -30.54 50.02 -26.76
N ALA A 13 -31.75 49.96 -27.32
CA ALA A 13 -32.91 49.31 -26.70
C ALA A 13 -32.74 47.78 -26.60
N VAL A 14 -32.17 47.14 -27.63
CA VAL A 14 -31.87 45.70 -27.65
C VAL A 14 -30.67 45.37 -26.73
N SER A 15 -29.65 46.23 -26.66
CA SER A 15 -28.58 46.14 -25.66
C SER A 15 -29.10 46.27 -24.23
N ASN A 16 -30.12 47.12 -24.01
CA ASN A 16 -30.77 47.27 -22.71
C ASN A 16 -31.71 46.10 -22.36
N LEU A 17 -32.39 45.49 -23.35
CA LEU A 17 -33.21 44.27 -23.19
C LEU A 17 -32.38 43.05 -22.76
N PHE A 18 -31.11 42.98 -23.16
CA PHE A 18 -30.15 41.95 -22.74
C PHE A 18 -29.18 42.40 -21.64
N SER A 19 -29.34 43.61 -21.11
CA SER A 19 -28.51 44.09 -20.01
C SER A 19 -29.07 43.63 -18.67
N ASN A 20 -28.23 42.98 -17.88
CA ASN A 20 -28.57 42.63 -16.50
C ASN A 20 -29.05 43.90 -15.75
N PRO A 21 -30.31 43.95 -15.26
CA PRO A 21 -30.89 45.13 -14.63
C PRO A 21 -30.15 45.58 -13.37
N TYR A 22 -29.30 44.72 -12.81
CA TYR A 22 -28.50 44.98 -11.62
C TYR A 22 -27.01 45.17 -11.92
N ARG A 23 -26.66 45.41 -13.20
CA ARG A 23 -25.28 45.74 -13.56
C ARG A 23 -24.97 47.17 -13.16
N VAL A 24 -23.96 47.30 -12.31
CA VAL A 24 -23.42 48.57 -11.85
C VAL A 24 -22.79 49.30 -13.04
N ARG A 25 -23.24 50.52 -13.31
CA ARG A 25 -22.72 51.36 -14.40
C ARG A 25 -22.45 52.77 -13.90
N GLU A 26 -21.38 53.37 -14.38
CA GLU A 26 -21.16 54.80 -14.21
C GLU A 26 -22.09 55.55 -15.18
N VAL A 27 -22.81 56.54 -14.66
CA VAL A 27 -23.77 57.36 -15.40
C VAL A 27 -23.54 58.85 -15.12
N GLN A 28 -23.82 59.71 -16.09
CA GLN A 28 -23.71 61.15 -15.89
C GLN A 28 -24.93 61.70 -15.14
N LEU A 29 -24.71 62.54 -14.12
CA LEU A 29 -25.79 63.13 -13.33
C LEU A 29 -26.65 64.13 -14.14
N SER A 30 -26.11 64.67 -15.23
CA SER A 30 -26.84 65.49 -16.21
C SER A 30 -28.04 64.74 -16.80
N GLU A 31 -27.93 63.43 -17.03
CA GLU A 31 -29.01 62.56 -17.55
C GLU A 31 -30.17 62.32 -16.57
N TYR A 32 -29.98 62.70 -15.29
CA TYR A 32 -31.01 62.62 -14.25
C TYR A 32 -31.55 64.00 -13.87
N SER A 33 -30.93 65.06 -14.39
CA SER A 33 -31.35 66.46 -14.21
C SER A 33 -32.27 66.94 -15.34
N VAL A 34 -32.23 66.28 -16.51
CA VAL A 34 -32.98 66.68 -17.72
C VAL A 34 -33.93 65.57 -18.15
N GLY A 35 -35.24 65.80 -17.99
CA GLY A 35 -36.30 65.01 -18.63
C GLY A 35 -36.73 63.71 -17.92
N GLY A 36 -37.98 63.67 -17.44
CA GLY A 36 -38.72 62.44 -17.16
C GLY A 36 -38.28 61.56 -15.98
N LYS A 37 -37.26 61.94 -15.19
CA LYS A 37 -36.83 61.18 -14.01
C LYS A 37 -37.13 61.97 -12.74
N VAL A 38 -38.00 61.43 -11.89
CA VAL A 38 -38.44 62.06 -10.63
C VAL A 38 -37.70 61.44 -9.46
N ARG A 39 -37.09 62.27 -8.61
CA ARG A 39 -36.46 61.82 -7.37
C ARG A 39 -37.52 61.36 -6.37
N LEU A 40 -37.45 60.10 -5.93
CA LEU A 40 -38.43 59.52 -5.01
C LEU A 40 -37.95 59.49 -3.56
N ARG A 41 -36.71 59.04 -3.31
CA ARG A 41 -36.13 58.88 -1.97
C ARG A 41 -34.63 59.15 -2.00
N GLU A 42 -34.10 59.64 -0.88
CA GLU A 42 -32.68 59.86 -0.65
C GLU A 42 -32.33 59.38 0.76
N GLU A 43 -31.33 58.50 0.85
CA GLU A 43 -30.78 58.00 2.11
C GLU A 43 -29.25 57.99 2.03
N GLY A 44 -28.60 58.86 2.81
CA GLY A 44 -27.14 59.03 2.75
C GLY A 44 -26.67 59.45 1.36
N ARG A 45 -25.75 58.68 0.75
CA ARG A 45 -25.28 58.92 -0.62
C ARG A 45 -26.13 58.24 -1.70
N MET A 46 -27.24 57.60 -1.33
CA MET A 46 -28.06 56.82 -2.27
C MET A 46 -29.36 57.52 -2.61
N VAL A 47 -29.72 57.52 -3.90
CA VAL A 47 -30.90 58.21 -4.42
C VAL A 47 -31.69 57.28 -5.34
N LEU A 48 -32.99 57.17 -5.09
CA LEU A 48 -33.93 56.44 -5.94
C LEU A 48 -34.65 57.40 -6.88
N TYR A 49 -34.57 57.14 -8.19
CA TYR A 49 -35.28 57.88 -9.22
C TYR A 49 -36.34 57.00 -9.88
N LYS A 50 -37.51 57.58 -10.18
CA LYS A 50 -38.53 56.99 -11.05
C LYS A 50 -38.44 57.61 -12.43
N ASN A 51 -38.09 56.81 -13.41
CA ASN A 51 -38.10 57.19 -14.81
C ASN A 51 -39.51 57.02 -15.39
N THR A 52 -40.21 58.14 -15.61
CA THR A 52 -41.58 58.18 -16.13
C THR A 52 -41.66 57.88 -17.62
N THR A 53 -40.58 58.02 -18.38
CA THR A 53 -40.57 57.72 -19.83
C THR A 53 -40.42 56.23 -20.12
N CYS A 54 -39.63 55.52 -19.31
CA CYS A 54 -39.37 54.08 -19.49
C CYS A 54 -40.00 53.19 -18.40
N GLN A 55 -40.82 53.74 -17.48
CA GLN A 55 -41.43 53.02 -16.34
C GLN A 55 -40.42 52.15 -15.59
N SER A 56 -39.28 52.73 -15.22
CA SER A 56 -38.21 52.04 -14.48
C SER A 56 -37.78 52.84 -13.25
N TRP A 57 -37.20 52.15 -12.28
CA TRP A 57 -36.66 52.70 -11.06
C TRP A 57 -35.15 52.50 -11.04
N ASP A 58 -34.43 53.62 -11.00
CA ASP A 58 -32.97 53.67 -11.03
C ASP A 58 -32.45 54.03 -9.63
N CYS A 59 -31.56 53.20 -9.07
CA CYS A 59 -30.89 53.51 -7.82
C CYS A 59 -29.46 53.98 -8.08
N LEU A 60 -29.16 55.22 -7.69
CA LEU A 60 -27.85 55.84 -7.86
C LEU A 60 -27.12 55.97 -6.52
N LEU A 61 -25.82 55.65 -6.53
CA LEU A 61 -24.87 56.01 -5.49
C LEU A 61 -24.08 57.24 -5.93
N MET A 62 -24.16 58.31 -5.14
CA MET A 62 -23.50 59.58 -5.36
C MET A 62 -22.03 59.51 -4.89
N CYS A 63 -21.11 59.92 -5.75
CA CYS A 63 -19.68 59.95 -5.45
C CYS A 63 -19.25 61.39 -5.17
N PRO A 64 -18.82 61.76 -3.94
CA PRO A 64 -18.42 63.13 -3.61
C PRO A 64 -17.18 63.60 -4.39
N ASP A 65 -16.29 62.67 -4.74
CA ASP A 65 -15.03 62.95 -5.42
C ASP A 65 -15.22 63.24 -6.94
N THR A 66 -16.35 62.82 -7.52
CA THR A 66 -16.71 63.03 -8.93
C THR A 66 -18.15 63.56 -9.04
N PRO A 67 -18.40 64.85 -8.76
CA PRO A 67 -19.75 65.41 -8.64
C PRO A 67 -20.57 65.41 -9.94
N SER A 68 -19.95 65.08 -11.08
CA SER A 68 -20.60 64.97 -12.40
C SER A 68 -21.06 63.55 -12.74
N THR A 69 -20.58 62.52 -12.04
CA THR A 69 -20.92 61.12 -12.29
C THR A 69 -21.49 60.43 -11.04
N ALA A 70 -22.37 59.47 -11.27
CA ALA A 70 -22.94 58.63 -10.22
C ALA A 70 -22.93 57.17 -10.66
N MET A 71 -23.00 56.27 -9.69
CA MET A 71 -22.98 54.83 -9.92
C MET A 71 -24.40 54.29 -9.87
N ARG A 72 -24.94 53.88 -11.02
CA ARG A 72 -26.24 53.22 -11.09
C ARG A 72 -26.10 51.78 -10.63
N LEU A 73 -26.67 51.45 -9.48
CA LEU A 73 -26.60 50.14 -8.85
C LEU A 73 -27.61 49.14 -9.43
N PHE A 74 -28.82 49.62 -9.74
CA PHE A 74 -29.83 48.84 -10.44
C PHE A 74 -30.78 49.75 -11.24
N GLN A 75 -31.42 49.15 -12.24
CA GLN A 75 -32.51 49.67 -13.04
C GLN A 75 -33.57 48.57 -13.16
N VAL A 76 -34.64 48.66 -12.36
CA VAL A 76 -35.70 47.64 -12.31
C VAL A 76 -37.01 48.21 -12.85
N SER A 77 -37.86 47.36 -13.44
CA SER A 77 -39.17 47.73 -13.98
C SER A 77 -40.32 47.60 -12.98
N SER A 78 -40.05 47.12 -11.76
CA SER A 78 -41.04 46.84 -10.71
C SER A 78 -40.86 47.82 -9.54
N GLU A 79 -41.92 48.55 -9.21
CA GLU A 79 -41.94 49.48 -8.07
C GLU A 79 -41.73 48.74 -6.74
N ALA A 80 -42.34 47.56 -6.61
CA ALA A 80 -42.24 46.74 -5.41
C ALA A 80 -40.80 46.29 -5.15
N ASP A 81 -40.09 45.84 -6.19
CA ASP A 81 -38.69 45.42 -6.07
C ASP A 81 -37.78 46.61 -5.75
N ALA A 82 -37.99 47.75 -6.40
CA ALA A 82 -37.21 48.97 -6.15
C ALA A 82 -37.34 49.45 -4.70
N LEU A 83 -38.58 49.45 -4.17
CA LEU A 83 -38.86 49.87 -2.80
C LEU A 83 -38.42 48.84 -1.75
N ASN A 84 -38.32 47.56 -2.12
CA ASN A 84 -37.78 46.51 -1.24
C ASN A 84 -36.24 46.55 -1.16
N TRP A 85 -35.56 46.72 -2.29
CA TRP A 85 -34.10 46.70 -2.35
C TRP A 85 -33.45 48.01 -1.90
N PHE A 86 -34.07 49.17 -2.18
CA PHE A 86 -33.48 50.48 -1.88
C PHE A 86 -33.07 50.65 -0.40
N PRO A 87 -33.94 50.37 0.60
CA PRO A 87 -33.56 50.50 2.01
C PRO A 87 -32.45 49.53 2.43
N GLN A 88 -32.46 48.31 1.87
CA GLN A 88 -31.43 47.30 2.17
C GLN A 88 -30.07 47.74 1.63
N TYR A 89 -30.03 48.29 0.42
CA TYR A 89 -28.80 48.80 -0.18
C TYR A 89 -28.31 50.05 0.56
N ALA A 90 -29.20 51.00 0.87
CA ALA A 90 -28.87 52.21 1.60
C ALA A 90 -28.21 51.91 2.96
N LEU A 91 -28.75 50.94 3.69
CA LEU A 91 -28.23 50.53 4.98
C LEU A 91 -26.93 49.71 4.85
N LYS A 92 -26.91 48.68 3.99
CA LYS A 92 -25.81 47.71 3.97
C LYS A 92 -24.61 48.17 3.15
N LEU A 93 -24.76 49.07 2.16
CA LEU A 93 -23.64 49.61 1.35
C LEU A 93 -22.88 50.74 2.06
N ARG A 94 -23.48 51.36 3.06
CA ARG A 94 -22.91 52.50 3.79
C ARG A 94 -21.46 52.30 4.26
N PRO A 95 -21.11 51.20 4.94
CA PRO A 95 -19.74 50.98 5.41
C PRO A 95 -18.71 50.93 4.28
N PHE A 96 -19.11 50.48 3.09
CA PHE A 96 -18.20 50.27 1.97
C PHE A 96 -17.83 51.58 1.28
N TYR A 97 -18.81 52.46 1.02
CA TYR A 97 -18.52 53.76 0.38
C TYR A 97 -17.98 54.83 1.34
N GLU A 98 -18.11 54.64 2.66
CA GLU A 98 -17.52 55.53 3.67
C GLU A 98 -16.06 55.16 3.95
N THR A 99 -15.69 53.88 3.84
CA THR A 99 -14.34 53.39 4.18
C THR A 99 -13.41 53.30 2.96
N LEU A 100 -13.95 52.95 1.79
CA LEU A 100 -13.15 52.76 0.58
C LEU A 100 -13.11 54.06 -0.25
N PRO A 101 -11.93 54.46 -0.78
CA PRO A 101 -11.85 55.51 -1.77
C PRO A 101 -12.42 54.99 -3.11
N LEU A 102 -13.68 55.31 -3.45
CA LEU A 102 -14.36 54.68 -4.59
C LEU A 102 -14.72 55.67 -5.71
N PRO A 103 -14.33 55.31 -6.95
CA PRO A 103 -15.24 55.47 -8.10
C PRO A 103 -15.06 54.38 -9.20
N LYS A 104 -15.20 53.08 -8.91
CA LYS A 104 -15.16 52.03 -9.96
C LYS A 104 -16.27 50.97 -9.87
N PRO A 105 -16.95 50.62 -10.99
CA PRO A 105 -17.96 49.55 -11.04
C PRO A 105 -17.45 48.18 -10.61
N GLU A 106 -16.17 47.90 -10.87
CA GLU A 106 -15.53 46.61 -10.60
C GLU A 106 -15.55 46.23 -9.11
N VAL A 107 -15.49 47.21 -8.20
CA VAL A 107 -15.46 46.96 -6.75
C VAL A 107 -16.86 46.90 -6.15
N ILE A 108 -17.80 47.69 -6.69
CA ILE A 108 -19.18 47.76 -6.17
C ILE A 108 -20.04 46.61 -6.70
N GLN A 109 -19.79 46.14 -7.92
CA GLN A 109 -20.56 45.06 -8.53
C GLN A 109 -20.57 43.78 -7.66
N PRO A 110 -19.42 43.26 -7.17
CA PRO A 110 -19.41 42.09 -6.28
C PRO A 110 -20.20 42.29 -4.99
N ILE A 111 -20.12 43.48 -4.38
CA ILE A 111 -20.83 43.80 -3.12
C ILE A 111 -22.35 43.79 -3.35
N VAL A 112 -22.79 44.42 -4.44
CA VAL A 112 -24.21 44.48 -4.84
C VAL A 112 -24.74 43.09 -5.22
N ASP A 113 -23.93 42.29 -5.90
CA ASP A 113 -24.29 40.90 -6.23
C ASP A 113 -24.43 40.04 -4.97
N CYS A 114 -23.54 40.19 -3.98
CA CYS A 114 -23.64 39.51 -2.68
C CYS A 114 -24.92 39.89 -1.94
N LEU A 115 -25.26 41.18 -1.89
CA LEU A 115 -26.47 41.68 -1.24
C LEU A 115 -27.75 41.06 -1.80
N ARG A 116 -27.77 40.82 -3.10
CA ARG A 116 -28.92 40.23 -3.77
C ARG A 116 -28.97 38.72 -3.61
N ASN A 117 -27.81 38.05 -3.72
CA ASN A 117 -27.74 36.59 -3.62
C ASN A 117 -27.96 36.08 -2.19
N HIS A 118 -27.60 36.89 -1.19
CA HIS A 118 -27.71 36.57 0.24
C HIS A 118 -28.37 37.72 1.02
N PRO A 119 -29.72 37.84 0.94
CA PRO A 119 -30.44 38.97 1.57
C PRO A 119 -30.36 38.95 3.11
N ASP A 120 -30.10 37.80 3.70
CA ASP A 120 -29.91 37.54 5.13
C ASP A 120 -28.51 37.93 5.64
N TRP A 121 -27.54 38.14 4.76
CA TRP A 121 -26.18 38.51 5.16
C TRP A 121 -26.07 39.93 5.72
N SER A 122 -25.32 40.07 6.81
CA SER A 122 -24.93 41.37 7.36
C SER A 122 -23.84 42.05 6.53
N SER A 123 -23.59 43.34 6.74
CA SER A 123 -22.46 44.02 6.10
C SER A 123 -21.10 43.39 6.44
N ALA A 124 -20.96 42.74 7.61
CA ALA A 124 -19.76 41.99 7.98
C ALA A 124 -19.51 40.75 7.12
N HIS A 125 -20.53 39.90 6.89
CA HIS A 125 -20.45 38.77 5.95
C HIS A 125 -20.03 39.23 4.55
N ILE A 126 -20.61 40.33 4.06
CA ILE A 126 -20.29 40.85 2.72
C ILE A 126 -18.86 41.38 2.65
N ALA A 127 -18.37 42.04 3.71
CA ALA A 127 -16.98 42.51 3.78
C ALA A 127 -15.98 41.35 3.75
N VAL A 128 -16.29 40.24 4.42
CA VAL A 128 -15.49 39.02 4.38
C VAL A 128 -15.59 38.35 3.01
N ASP A 129 -16.79 38.24 2.45
CA ASP A 129 -17.02 37.62 1.14
C ASP A 129 -16.15 38.27 0.06
N THR A 130 -16.19 39.60 0.03
CA THR A 130 -15.51 40.42 -0.97
C THR A 130 -14.03 40.66 -0.68
N GLY A 131 -13.49 40.14 0.44
CA GLY A 131 -12.10 40.32 0.85
C GLY A 131 -11.75 41.75 1.30
N LEU A 132 -12.76 42.58 1.58
CA LEU A 132 -12.61 44.00 1.92
C LEU A 132 -12.35 44.18 3.42
N LYS A 133 -11.22 43.66 3.90
CA LYS A 133 -10.85 43.67 5.33
C LYS A 133 -10.87 45.06 5.98
N GLU A 134 -10.56 46.12 5.24
CA GLU A 134 -10.57 47.49 5.78
C GLU A 134 -11.97 47.92 6.22
N CYS A 135 -13.03 47.41 5.57
CA CYS A 135 -14.42 47.71 5.92
C CYS A 135 -14.83 47.09 7.26
N LEU A 136 -14.09 46.11 7.78
CA LEU A 136 -14.37 45.50 9.09
C LEU A 136 -14.15 46.48 10.25
N LYS A 137 -13.33 47.52 10.05
CA LYS A 137 -13.05 48.56 11.05
C LYS A 137 -14.20 49.56 11.20
N HIS A 138 -15.16 49.57 10.28
CA HIS A 138 -16.27 50.50 10.32
C HIS A 138 -17.23 50.18 11.49
N ASN A 139 -17.60 51.17 12.29
CA ASN A 139 -18.43 50.99 13.51
C ASN A 139 -19.71 50.17 13.27
N TYR A 140 -20.39 50.41 12.14
CA TYR A 140 -21.60 49.65 11.79
C TYR A 140 -21.29 48.17 11.52
N VAL A 141 -20.16 47.86 10.87
CA VAL A 141 -19.75 46.49 10.57
C VAL A 141 -19.30 45.78 11.86
N GLN A 142 -18.57 46.47 12.73
CA GLN A 142 -18.18 45.95 14.04
C GLN A 142 -19.39 45.57 14.91
N SER A 143 -20.47 46.36 14.87
CA SER A 143 -21.71 46.02 15.58
C SER A 143 -22.36 44.70 15.10
N GLN A 144 -21.99 44.23 13.91
CA GLN A 144 -22.51 43.02 13.26
C GLN A 144 -21.47 41.91 13.13
N ILE A 145 -20.31 42.02 13.80
CA ILE A 145 -19.20 41.07 13.62
C ILE A 145 -19.53 39.64 14.04
N ASN A 146 -20.53 39.48 14.91
CA ASN A 146 -21.06 38.20 15.38
C ASN A 146 -22.50 37.94 14.90
N ALA A 147 -22.97 38.70 13.90
CA ALA A 147 -24.28 38.46 13.29
C ALA A 147 -24.31 37.05 12.70
N ARG A 148 -25.51 36.46 12.66
CA ARG A 148 -25.73 35.13 12.10
C ARG A 148 -26.56 35.23 10.84
N ASP A 149 -26.12 34.57 9.79
CA ASP A 149 -26.88 34.44 8.56
C ASP A 149 -28.02 33.39 8.70
N GLY A 150 -28.69 33.10 7.59
CA GLY A 150 -29.75 32.12 7.46
C GLY A 150 -29.30 30.68 7.71
N LEU A 151 -28.00 30.38 7.68
CA LEU A 151 -27.42 29.09 8.08
C LEU A 151 -26.90 29.11 9.53
N GLY A 152 -26.99 30.25 10.21
CA GLY A 152 -26.45 30.44 11.55
C GLY A 152 -24.95 30.74 11.56
N GLN A 153 -24.31 30.88 10.39
CA GLN A 153 -22.89 31.18 10.25
C GLN A 153 -22.60 32.63 10.63
N THR A 154 -21.41 32.87 11.17
CA THR A 154 -20.90 34.22 11.43
C THR A 154 -19.91 34.63 10.34
N PRO A 155 -19.55 35.93 10.23
CA PRO A 155 -18.50 36.36 9.30
C PRO A 155 -17.18 35.60 9.50
N LEU A 156 -16.87 35.17 10.72
CA LEU A 156 -15.70 34.35 11.01
C LEU A 156 -15.82 32.92 10.46
N HIS A 157 -17.00 32.30 10.49
CA HIS A 157 -17.22 31.00 9.83
C HIS A 157 -16.93 31.12 8.33
N LEU A 158 -17.47 32.15 7.69
CA LEU A 158 -17.30 32.41 6.26
C LEU A 158 -15.82 32.68 5.90
N ALA A 159 -15.10 33.45 6.73
CA ALA A 159 -13.68 33.73 6.52
C ALA A 159 -12.84 32.45 6.59
N CYS A 160 -13.11 31.59 7.59
CA CYS A 160 -12.47 30.29 7.72
C CYS A 160 -12.82 29.34 6.57
N GLU A 161 -14.09 29.30 6.16
CA GLU A 161 -14.55 28.47 5.04
C GLU A 161 -13.93 28.88 3.71
N ARG A 162 -13.62 30.16 3.51
CA ARG A 162 -12.94 30.66 2.30
C ARG A 162 -11.43 30.51 2.31
N GLY A 163 -10.84 30.20 3.46
CA GLY A 163 -9.40 30.18 3.58
C GLY A 163 -8.75 31.58 3.59
N ASP A 164 -9.51 32.66 3.82
CA ASP A 164 -8.97 34.02 3.80
C ASP A 164 -8.27 34.36 5.12
N VAL A 165 -6.96 34.09 5.16
CA VAL A 165 -6.09 34.39 6.31
C VAL A 165 -6.14 35.87 6.70
N GLY A 166 -6.26 36.77 5.72
CA GLY A 166 -6.28 38.22 5.96
C GLY A 166 -7.52 38.65 6.72
N CYS A 167 -8.70 38.19 6.27
CA CYS A 167 -9.95 38.44 6.97
C CYS A 167 -10.00 37.72 8.32
N VAL A 168 -9.52 36.47 8.43
CA VAL A 168 -9.47 35.75 9.71
C VAL A 168 -8.63 36.51 10.74
N ARG A 169 -7.44 37.00 10.38
CA ARG A 169 -6.61 37.80 11.29
C ARG A 169 -7.26 39.12 11.67
N ALA A 170 -7.85 39.85 10.72
CA ALA A 170 -8.53 41.11 11.02
C ALA A 170 -9.74 40.89 11.97
N LEU A 171 -10.53 39.83 11.74
CA LEU A 171 -11.66 39.48 12.59
C LEU A 171 -11.23 39.07 13.99
N LEU A 172 -10.18 38.26 14.10
CA LEU A 172 -9.69 37.75 15.38
C LEU A 172 -8.93 38.81 16.14
N GLU A 173 -7.91 39.43 15.55
CA GLU A 173 -6.93 40.31 16.21
C GLU A 173 -7.50 41.71 16.45
N GLU A 174 -8.13 42.31 15.43
CA GLU A 174 -8.58 43.71 15.44
C GLU A 174 -10.05 43.84 15.89
N CYS A 175 -10.95 42.97 15.42
CA CYS A 175 -12.40 43.10 15.66
C CYS A 175 -12.93 42.30 16.87
N GLN A 176 -12.10 41.45 17.48
CA GLN A 176 -12.47 40.60 18.62
C GLN A 176 -13.72 39.74 18.37
N ALA A 177 -13.82 39.15 17.18
CA ALA A 177 -14.92 38.24 16.83
C ALA A 177 -14.97 37.02 17.75
N ARG A 178 -16.18 36.54 18.07
CA ARG A 178 -16.39 35.37 18.93
C ARG A 178 -16.08 34.07 18.18
N THR A 179 -15.32 33.19 18.81
CA THR A 179 -14.93 31.87 18.28
C THR A 179 -15.83 30.72 18.76
N ASP A 180 -16.74 30.98 19.69
CA ASP A 180 -17.60 29.97 20.35
C ASP A 180 -19.00 29.84 19.71
N VAL A 181 -19.31 30.66 18.72
CA VAL A 181 -20.62 30.66 18.07
C VAL A 181 -20.78 29.41 17.22
N LYS A 182 -21.92 28.72 17.37
CA LYS A 182 -22.28 27.54 16.58
C LYS A 182 -23.30 27.89 15.49
N ASP A 183 -23.10 27.34 14.30
CA ASP A 183 -24.06 27.39 13.19
C ASP A 183 -25.25 26.42 13.41
N LYS A 184 -26.14 26.29 12.43
CA LYS A 184 -27.29 25.36 12.50
C LYS A 184 -26.90 23.88 12.57
N ASN A 185 -25.70 23.51 12.08
CA ASN A 185 -25.16 22.17 12.17
C ASN A 185 -24.38 21.93 13.48
N GLY A 186 -24.32 22.94 14.36
CA GLY A 186 -23.53 22.90 15.58
C GLY A 186 -22.02 23.11 15.34
N GLU A 187 -21.61 23.49 14.14
CA GLU A 187 -20.21 23.73 13.80
C GLU A 187 -19.74 25.09 14.34
N THR A 188 -18.52 25.10 14.90
CA THR A 188 -17.81 26.33 15.29
C THR A 188 -16.94 26.83 14.13
N PRO A 189 -16.40 28.07 14.17
CA PRO A 189 -15.45 28.53 13.16
C PRO A 189 -14.21 27.63 13.04
N MET A 190 -13.86 26.92 14.12
CA MET A 190 -12.78 25.93 14.11
C MET A 190 -13.10 24.71 13.24
N HIS A 191 -14.37 24.27 13.19
CA HIS A 191 -14.81 23.22 12.26
C HIS A 191 -14.72 23.71 10.81
N SER A 192 -15.15 24.94 10.52
CA SER A 192 -15.03 25.53 9.18
C SER A 192 -13.56 25.63 8.74
N ALA A 193 -12.67 26.02 9.65
CA ALA A 193 -11.23 26.06 9.38
C ALA A 193 -10.64 24.66 9.15
N ALA A 194 -11.08 23.64 9.89
CA ALA A 194 -10.63 22.26 9.73
C ALA A 194 -11.06 21.61 8.40
N LYS A 195 -12.06 22.17 7.70
CA LYS A 195 -12.41 21.77 6.33
C LYS A 195 -11.36 22.24 5.31
N GLN A 196 -10.60 23.26 5.66
CA GLN A 196 -9.51 23.79 4.85
C GLN A 196 -8.18 23.17 5.25
N ASP A 197 -7.27 23.03 4.29
CA ASP A 197 -5.91 22.52 4.53
C ASP A 197 -4.92 23.63 4.91
N SER A 198 -5.42 24.70 5.53
CA SER A 198 -4.63 25.89 5.86
C SER A 198 -4.22 25.88 7.34
N PRO A 199 -2.96 25.51 7.67
CA PRO A 199 -2.51 25.45 9.05
C PRO A 199 -2.49 26.85 9.70
N ILE A 200 -2.30 27.91 8.90
CA ILE A 200 -2.20 29.29 9.38
C ILE A 200 -3.50 29.76 10.02
N ILE A 201 -4.65 29.39 9.44
CA ILE A 201 -5.97 29.77 9.98
C ILE A 201 -6.22 29.07 11.32
N ILE A 202 -5.86 27.79 11.39
CA ILE A 202 -6.00 27.00 12.61
C ILE A 202 -5.10 27.55 13.72
N GLN A 203 -3.83 27.85 13.40
CA GLN A 203 -2.90 28.47 14.34
C GLN A 203 -3.38 29.86 14.80
N ALA A 204 -3.94 30.67 13.90
CA ALA A 204 -4.51 31.97 14.25
C ALA A 204 -5.68 31.82 15.23
N LEU A 205 -6.56 30.84 15.03
CA LEU A 205 -7.66 30.53 15.95
C LEU A 205 -7.16 30.02 17.30
N CYS A 206 -6.16 29.12 17.31
CA CYS A 206 -5.56 28.60 18.54
C CYS A 206 -4.83 29.68 19.35
N SER A 207 -4.31 30.74 18.71
CA SER A 207 -3.60 31.83 19.38
C SER A 207 -4.48 32.66 20.32
N ARG A 208 -5.80 32.71 20.06
CA ARG A 208 -6.78 33.41 20.91
C ARG A 208 -7.70 32.43 21.61
N MET A 209 -7.14 31.71 22.58
CA MET A 209 -7.84 30.76 23.47
C MET A 209 -8.47 29.58 22.70
N CYS A 210 -8.16 28.33 23.07
CA CYS A 210 -8.56 27.10 22.36
C CYS A 210 -10.08 26.79 22.41
N ALA A 211 -10.96 27.80 22.45
CA ALA A 211 -12.39 27.63 22.41
C ALA A 211 -12.81 27.00 21.08
N GLY A 212 -13.37 25.78 21.14
CA GLY A 212 -13.88 25.08 19.96
C GLY A 212 -12.98 23.98 19.40
N VAL A 213 -11.71 23.86 19.80
CA VAL A 213 -10.77 22.84 19.25
C VAL A 213 -11.24 21.41 19.55
N ASN A 214 -11.93 21.23 20.67
CA ASN A 214 -12.43 19.95 21.16
C ASN A 214 -13.97 19.90 21.25
N GLU A 215 -14.65 20.91 20.72
CA GLU A 215 -16.12 20.97 20.72
C GLU A 215 -16.70 19.99 19.70
N LEU A 216 -17.82 19.37 20.05
CA LEU A 216 -18.57 18.51 19.14
C LEU A 216 -19.63 19.32 18.37
N ASN A 217 -19.71 19.09 17.06
CA ASN A 217 -20.81 19.57 16.23
C ASN A 217 -22.07 18.68 16.39
N GLY A 218 -23.14 19.01 15.65
CA GLY A 218 -24.41 18.26 15.68
C GLY A 218 -24.31 16.82 15.17
N ALA A 219 -23.24 16.46 14.45
CA ALA A 219 -22.95 15.08 14.06
C ALA A 219 -22.07 14.34 15.08
N GLY A 220 -21.71 14.99 16.20
CA GLY A 220 -20.78 14.45 17.18
C GLY A 220 -19.34 14.38 16.66
N GLU A 221 -18.92 15.28 15.78
CA GLU A 221 -17.54 15.35 15.28
C GLU A 221 -16.82 16.54 15.93
N THR A 222 -15.56 16.37 16.32
CA THR A 222 -14.67 17.50 16.64
C THR A 222 -14.04 18.05 15.35
N PRO A 223 -13.39 19.24 15.36
CA PRO A 223 -12.62 19.72 14.22
C PRO A 223 -11.57 18.70 13.74
N LEU A 224 -10.94 17.97 14.66
CA LEU A 224 -9.99 16.89 14.32
C LEU A 224 -10.67 15.75 13.54
N HIS A 225 -11.88 15.34 13.93
CA HIS A 225 -12.65 14.34 13.19
C HIS A 225 -12.98 14.81 11.77
N VAL A 226 -13.35 16.09 11.60
CA VAL A 226 -13.67 16.67 10.30
C VAL A 226 -12.43 16.69 9.39
N ALA A 227 -11.27 17.13 9.92
CA ALA A 227 -10.02 17.14 9.15
C ALA A 227 -9.59 15.72 8.75
N CYS A 228 -9.65 14.75 9.68
CA CYS A 228 -9.37 13.34 9.42
C CYS A 228 -10.32 12.71 8.38
N ARG A 229 -11.60 13.10 8.39
CA ARG A 229 -12.59 12.62 7.41
C ARG A 229 -12.37 13.19 6.01
N LEU A 230 -11.85 14.41 5.92
CA LEU A 230 -11.63 15.13 4.66
C LEU A 230 -10.19 14.99 4.11
N GLY A 231 -9.33 14.22 4.78
CA GLY A 231 -7.95 14.00 4.35
C GLY A 231 -7.04 15.23 4.48
N LYS A 232 -7.33 16.15 5.39
CA LYS A 232 -6.60 17.42 5.55
C LYS A 232 -5.42 17.28 6.51
N VAL A 233 -4.28 16.84 6.01
CA VAL A 233 -3.12 16.41 6.83
C VAL A 233 -2.50 17.60 7.55
N GLU A 234 -2.33 18.73 6.88
CA GLU A 234 -1.79 19.96 7.43
C GLU A 234 -2.72 20.53 8.50
N ALA A 235 -4.03 20.45 8.26
CA ALA A 235 -5.03 20.81 9.26
C ALA A 235 -4.99 19.92 10.50
N VAL A 236 -4.85 18.60 10.34
CA VAL A 236 -4.69 17.64 11.44
C VAL A 236 -3.45 18.00 12.28
N ASN A 237 -2.30 18.21 11.65
CA ASN A 237 -1.07 18.60 12.35
C ASN A 237 -1.23 19.93 13.11
N ALA A 238 -1.86 20.93 12.50
CA ALA A 238 -2.10 22.23 13.14
C ALA A 238 -3.07 22.12 14.32
N LEU A 239 -4.13 21.32 14.21
CA LEU A 239 -5.09 21.07 15.29
C LEU A 239 -4.41 20.36 16.47
N LEU A 240 -3.62 19.32 16.21
CA LEU A 240 -2.87 18.59 17.24
C LEU A 240 -1.86 19.50 17.94
N GLY A 241 -1.10 20.30 17.19
CA GLY A 241 -0.21 21.32 17.75
C GLY A 241 -0.94 22.43 18.52
N GLY A 242 -2.21 22.67 18.20
CA GLY A 242 -3.10 23.63 18.86
C GLY A 242 -3.85 23.09 20.08
N GLY A 243 -3.56 21.87 20.52
CA GLY A 243 -4.17 21.24 21.70
C GLY A 243 -5.43 20.42 21.44
N ALA A 244 -5.64 19.96 20.19
CA ALA A 244 -6.69 19.00 19.88
C ALA A 244 -6.42 17.65 20.56
N ARG A 245 -7.45 17.11 21.19
CA ARG A 245 -7.40 15.83 21.90
C ARG A 245 -7.83 14.68 21.00
N CYS A 246 -7.00 13.64 20.94
CA CYS A 246 -7.29 12.42 20.18
C CYS A 246 -8.26 11.48 20.92
N ASP A 247 -8.38 11.61 22.24
CA ASP A 247 -9.18 10.73 23.12
C ASP A 247 -10.67 11.09 23.20
N ILE A 248 -11.13 12.05 22.41
CA ILE A 248 -12.55 12.41 22.35
C ILE A 248 -13.27 11.44 21.41
N ILE A 249 -14.26 10.74 21.96
CA ILE A 249 -15.12 9.82 21.21
C ILE A 249 -16.19 10.65 20.49
N GLY A 250 -16.12 10.71 19.17
CA GLY A 250 -17.16 11.28 18.34
C GLY A 250 -18.27 10.28 18.00
N GLY A 251 -19.23 10.70 17.18
CA GLY A 251 -20.35 9.86 16.74
C GLY A 251 -19.95 8.61 15.93
N ARG A 252 -18.69 8.55 15.47
CA ARG A 252 -18.11 7.42 14.70
C ARG A 252 -16.86 6.82 15.35
N GLY A 253 -16.69 7.00 16.66
CA GLY A 253 -15.47 6.61 17.39
C GLY A 253 -14.46 7.76 17.46
N TYR A 254 -13.21 7.44 17.77
CA TYR A 254 -12.10 8.42 17.82
C TYR A 254 -11.74 8.99 16.44
N ALA A 255 -10.99 10.10 16.42
CA ALA A 255 -10.55 10.75 15.17
C ALA A 255 -9.76 9.81 14.24
N ILE A 256 -8.93 8.92 14.81
CA ILE A 256 -8.23 7.89 14.03
C ILE A 256 -9.20 6.96 13.29
N HIS A 257 -10.33 6.59 13.90
CA HIS A 257 -11.34 5.75 13.25
C HIS A 257 -12.03 6.47 12.09
N ALA A 258 -12.20 7.80 12.18
CA ALA A 258 -12.65 8.60 11.05
C ALA A 258 -11.64 8.53 9.90
N ALA A 259 -10.34 8.76 10.16
CA ALA A 259 -9.30 8.65 9.15
C ALA A 259 -9.24 7.24 8.53
N MET A 260 -9.31 6.17 9.35
CA MET A 260 -9.35 4.78 8.89
C MET A 260 -10.57 4.49 7.99
N LYS A 261 -11.74 5.03 8.36
CA LYS A 261 -12.98 4.83 7.59
C LYS A 261 -12.90 5.44 6.20
N TYR A 262 -12.20 6.56 6.03
CA TYR A 262 -12.04 7.24 4.75
C TYR A 262 -10.72 6.91 4.03
N SER A 263 -9.91 6.01 4.61
CA SER A 263 -8.62 5.59 4.07
C SER A 263 -7.55 6.69 4.01
N GLU A 264 -7.61 7.66 4.92
CA GLU A 264 -6.73 8.84 4.91
C GLU A 264 -5.41 8.54 5.64
N LYS A 265 -4.48 7.87 4.95
CA LYS A 265 -3.18 7.42 5.50
C LYS A 265 -2.40 8.56 6.19
N GLY A 266 -2.24 9.70 5.53
CA GLY A 266 -1.48 10.83 6.09
C GLY A 266 -2.10 11.39 7.37
N CYS A 267 -3.43 11.41 7.46
CA CYS A 267 -4.14 11.79 8.69
C CYS A 267 -3.93 10.77 9.82
N CYS A 268 -3.98 9.46 9.51
CA CYS A 268 -3.69 8.42 10.48
C CYS A 268 -2.25 8.54 11.02
N GLU A 269 -1.27 8.75 10.15
CA GLU A 269 0.13 8.93 10.54
C GLU A 269 0.32 10.15 11.43
N ALA A 270 -0.28 11.29 11.07
CA ALA A 270 -0.22 12.51 11.88
C ALA A 270 -0.82 12.30 13.28
N VAL A 271 -1.98 11.63 13.37
CA VAL A 271 -2.61 11.31 14.66
C VAL A 271 -1.74 10.37 15.51
N LEU A 272 -1.17 9.32 14.91
CA LEU A 272 -0.31 8.35 15.61
C LEU A 272 1.03 8.95 16.05
N ASN A 273 1.58 9.89 15.27
CA ASN A 273 2.80 10.60 15.64
C ASN A 273 2.57 11.54 16.83
N ALA A 274 1.37 12.13 16.95
CA ALA A 274 1.02 12.98 18.08
C ALA A 274 0.60 12.19 19.33
N ASP A 275 -0.16 11.11 19.15
CA ASP A 275 -0.62 10.23 20.22
C ASP A 275 -0.51 8.75 19.82
N PRO A 276 0.60 8.07 20.17
CA PRO A 276 0.79 6.65 19.89
C PRO A 276 -0.25 5.73 20.56
N ALA A 277 -0.94 6.19 21.62
CA ALA A 277 -1.97 5.38 22.29
C ALA A 277 -3.18 5.10 21.39
N GLN A 278 -3.39 5.93 20.36
CA GLN A 278 -4.45 5.74 19.37
C GLN A 278 -4.32 4.43 18.57
N LEU A 279 -3.13 3.82 18.55
CA LEU A 279 -2.89 2.54 17.87
C LEU A 279 -3.76 1.40 18.41
N GLN A 280 -4.12 1.45 19.69
CA GLN A 280 -4.93 0.46 20.39
C GLN A 280 -6.30 1.03 20.81
N ALA A 281 -6.69 2.19 20.28
CA ALA A 281 -7.97 2.80 20.58
C ALA A 281 -9.10 1.92 20.04
N GLU A 282 -10.04 1.52 20.90
CA GLU A 282 -11.18 0.70 20.50
C GLU A 282 -12.35 1.55 20.02
N ASP A 283 -12.96 1.19 18.90
CA ASP A 283 -14.21 1.83 18.48
C ASP A 283 -15.34 1.56 19.49
N ALA A 284 -16.24 2.53 19.64
CA ALA A 284 -17.29 2.47 20.67
C ALA A 284 -18.35 1.39 20.41
N LEU A 285 -18.53 0.95 19.16
CA LEU A 285 -19.64 0.08 18.78
C LEU A 285 -19.24 -1.41 18.80
N TYR A 286 -18.09 -1.75 18.23
CA TYR A 286 -17.61 -3.13 18.11
C TYR A 286 -16.39 -3.43 18.97
N GLY A 287 -15.72 -2.41 19.51
CA GLY A 287 -14.49 -2.56 20.28
C GLY A 287 -13.28 -2.96 19.43
N GLY A 288 -13.30 -2.71 18.13
CA GLY A 288 -12.19 -2.98 17.22
C GLY A 288 -11.18 -1.84 17.22
N THR A 289 -9.90 -2.21 17.21
CA THR A 289 -8.76 -1.29 17.02
C THR A 289 -8.72 -0.70 15.60
N PRO A 290 -7.90 0.32 15.30
CA PRO A 290 -7.77 0.85 13.94
C PRO A 290 -7.48 -0.24 12.88
N LEU A 291 -6.69 -1.26 13.26
CA LEU A 291 -6.33 -2.38 12.38
C LEU A 291 -7.55 -3.18 11.88
N HIS A 292 -8.63 -3.27 12.66
CA HIS A 292 -9.87 -3.94 12.25
C HIS A 292 -10.55 -3.24 11.06
N TRP A 293 -10.32 -1.93 10.92
CA TRP A 293 -11.03 -1.10 9.96
C TRP A 293 -10.24 -0.82 8.69
N CYS A 294 -8.99 -1.30 8.58
CA CYS A 294 -8.09 -1.12 7.44
C CYS A 294 -8.69 -1.52 6.09
N LYS A 295 -8.71 -0.60 5.13
CA LYS A 295 -9.22 -0.87 3.78
C LYS A 295 -8.14 -1.29 2.80
N THR A 296 -6.92 -0.81 2.96
CA THR A 296 -5.82 -1.00 2.02
C THR A 296 -4.63 -1.69 2.70
N ALA A 297 -3.82 -2.38 1.90
CA ALA A 297 -2.58 -3.03 2.35
C ALA A 297 -1.61 -2.02 2.99
N GLU A 298 -1.46 -0.84 2.40
CA GLU A 298 -0.57 0.21 2.92
C GLU A 298 -0.95 0.67 4.33
N MET A 299 -2.25 0.82 4.61
CA MET A 299 -2.71 1.22 5.94
C MET A 299 -2.52 0.10 6.96
N CYS A 300 -2.73 -1.16 6.57
CA CYS A 300 -2.38 -2.30 7.42
C CYS A 300 -0.89 -2.27 7.76
N LEU A 301 -0.03 -2.19 6.75
CA LEU A 301 1.42 -2.20 6.93
C LEU A 301 1.88 -1.06 7.85
N MET A 302 1.39 0.15 7.61
CA MET A 302 1.69 1.35 8.41
C MET A 302 1.39 1.16 9.90
N LEU A 303 0.28 0.49 10.24
CA LEU A 303 -0.10 0.22 11.64
C LEU A 303 0.73 -0.92 12.24
N LEU A 304 1.05 -1.94 11.46
CA LEU A 304 1.85 -3.08 11.89
C LEU A 304 3.30 -2.70 12.16
N GLU A 305 3.89 -1.86 11.31
CA GLU A 305 5.24 -1.32 11.51
C GLU A 305 5.36 -0.49 12.78
N ARG A 306 4.24 0.10 13.24
CA ARG A 306 4.15 0.81 14.53
C ARG A 306 3.85 -0.10 15.73
N GLY A 307 3.79 -1.41 15.53
CA GLY A 307 3.63 -2.40 16.61
C GLY A 307 2.18 -2.67 17.03
N CYS A 308 1.21 -2.54 16.12
CA CYS A 308 -0.17 -2.91 16.41
C CYS A 308 -0.30 -4.43 16.66
N SER A 309 -1.22 -4.82 17.55
CA SER A 309 -1.49 -6.24 17.82
C SER A 309 -2.29 -6.84 16.66
N VAL A 310 -1.67 -7.78 15.94
CA VAL A 310 -2.26 -8.42 14.75
C VAL A 310 -3.48 -9.27 15.11
N ASN A 311 -3.43 -9.96 16.25
CA ASN A 311 -4.41 -10.94 16.69
C ASN A 311 -5.37 -10.40 17.78
N TYR A 312 -5.48 -9.08 17.93
CA TYR A 312 -6.40 -8.47 18.90
C TYR A 312 -7.85 -8.89 18.61
N LEU A 313 -8.61 -9.24 19.65
CA LEU A 313 -10.03 -9.57 19.51
C LEU A 313 -10.88 -8.37 19.93
N SER A 314 -11.79 -7.95 19.05
CA SER A 314 -12.78 -6.93 19.37
C SER A 314 -13.76 -7.40 20.46
N LYS A 315 -14.67 -6.52 20.92
CA LYS A 315 -15.74 -6.90 21.85
C LYS A 315 -16.74 -7.89 21.25
N THR A 316 -16.83 -7.97 19.92
CA THR A 316 -17.60 -9.02 19.22
C THR A 316 -16.85 -10.34 19.13
N GLY A 317 -15.59 -10.38 19.55
CA GLY A 317 -14.70 -11.52 19.42
C GLY A 317 -14.12 -11.67 18.00
N GLU A 318 -14.21 -10.67 17.12
CA GLU A 318 -13.62 -10.74 15.78
C GLU A 318 -12.19 -10.17 15.82
N SER A 319 -11.24 -10.85 15.16
CA SER A 319 -9.88 -10.30 14.93
C SER A 319 -9.84 -9.43 13.67
N PRO A 320 -8.78 -8.63 13.44
CA PRO A 320 -8.63 -7.89 12.19
C PRO A 320 -8.75 -8.79 10.96
N LEU A 321 -8.14 -9.98 10.99
CA LEU A 321 -8.24 -10.95 9.90
C LEU A 321 -9.69 -11.36 9.64
N HIS A 322 -10.49 -11.63 10.67
CA HIS A 322 -11.92 -11.94 10.52
C HIS A 322 -12.67 -10.81 9.80
N VAL A 323 -12.47 -9.55 10.23
CA VAL A 323 -13.15 -8.39 9.66
C VAL A 323 -12.74 -8.18 8.20
N LEU A 324 -11.44 -8.28 7.88
CA LEU A 324 -10.95 -8.12 6.51
C LEU A 324 -11.45 -9.24 5.59
N THR A 325 -11.45 -10.50 6.08
CA THR A 325 -11.96 -11.65 5.33
C THR A 325 -13.46 -11.52 5.05
N LYS A 326 -14.27 -11.13 6.05
CA LYS A 326 -15.72 -10.89 5.90
C LYS A 326 -16.04 -9.78 4.90
N ARG A 327 -15.11 -8.83 4.70
CA ARG A 327 -15.23 -7.71 3.75
C ARG A 327 -14.57 -7.98 2.39
N GLY A 328 -13.94 -9.14 2.19
CA GLY A 328 -13.29 -9.49 0.93
C GLY A 328 -12.04 -8.67 0.61
N ARG A 329 -11.33 -8.17 1.63
CA ARG A 329 -10.13 -7.32 1.45
C ARG A 329 -8.89 -8.19 1.32
N PHE A 330 -8.68 -8.79 0.14
CA PHE A 330 -7.59 -9.76 -0.12
C PHE A 330 -6.20 -9.20 0.24
N GLU A 331 -5.77 -8.12 -0.42
CA GLU A 331 -4.44 -7.50 -0.22
C GLU A 331 -4.17 -7.15 1.25
N ALA A 332 -5.15 -6.53 1.93
CA ALA A 332 -5.01 -6.16 3.32
C ALA A 332 -4.95 -7.40 4.26
N SER A 333 -5.62 -8.50 3.89
CA SER A 333 -5.54 -9.77 4.62
C SER A 333 -4.19 -10.47 4.40
N MET A 334 -3.62 -10.37 3.20
CA MET A 334 -2.27 -10.87 2.90
C MET A 334 -1.22 -10.16 3.75
N VAL A 335 -1.32 -8.85 3.92
CA VAL A 335 -0.46 -8.10 4.85
C VAL A 335 -0.58 -8.63 6.27
N LEU A 336 -1.79 -8.92 6.77
CA LEU A 336 -1.98 -9.50 8.10
C LEU A 336 -1.33 -10.89 8.21
N LEU A 337 -1.59 -11.80 7.27
CA LEU A 337 -1.06 -13.17 7.26
C LEU A 337 0.47 -13.18 7.23
N THR A 338 1.07 -12.33 6.41
CA THR A 338 2.54 -12.19 6.28
C THR A 338 3.19 -11.51 7.49
N HIS A 339 2.40 -10.90 8.39
CA HIS A 339 2.86 -10.31 9.64
C HIS A 339 2.44 -11.10 10.89
N GLY A 340 2.05 -12.37 10.72
CA GLY A 340 1.80 -13.29 11.83
C GLY A 340 0.35 -13.35 12.31
N ALA A 341 -0.60 -12.98 11.46
CA ALA A 341 -2.01 -13.23 11.77
C ALA A 341 -2.29 -14.73 11.85
N GLU A 342 -2.95 -15.15 12.91
CA GLU A 342 -3.30 -16.55 13.14
C GLU A 342 -4.56 -16.92 12.34
N PRO A 343 -4.47 -17.80 11.31
CA PRO A 343 -5.64 -18.16 10.50
C PRO A 343 -6.67 -19.00 11.26
N ASN A 344 -6.23 -19.70 12.31
CA ASN A 344 -7.05 -20.61 13.14
C ASN A 344 -7.63 -19.97 14.39
N LEU A 345 -7.39 -18.66 14.59
CA LEU A 345 -7.98 -17.94 15.70
C LEU A 345 -9.51 -17.99 15.59
N LYS A 346 -10.18 -18.47 16.64
CA LYS A 346 -11.63 -18.55 16.68
C LYS A 346 -12.22 -17.20 17.06
N GLY A 347 -13.07 -16.68 16.18
CA GLY A 347 -13.77 -15.43 16.42
C GLY A 347 -15.20 -15.61 16.93
N GLN A 348 -16.10 -14.73 16.51
CA GLN A 348 -17.51 -14.77 16.90
C GLN A 348 -18.19 -16.09 16.50
N GLY A 349 -18.77 -16.78 17.49
CA GLY A 349 -19.44 -18.07 17.30
C GLY A 349 -18.49 -19.21 16.94
N GLY A 350 -17.22 -19.11 17.34
CA GLY A 350 -16.19 -20.12 17.07
C GLY A 350 -15.70 -20.17 15.62
N ASN A 351 -16.19 -19.27 14.76
CA ASN A 351 -15.81 -19.22 13.35
C ASN A 351 -14.39 -18.67 13.20
N THR A 352 -13.55 -19.38 12.45
CA THR A 352 -12.24 -18.89 12.01
C THR A 352 -12.36 -17.99 10.78
N ALA A 353 -11.25 -17.38 10.35
CA ALA A 353 -11.19 -16.65 9.10
C ALA A 353 -11.61 -17.54 7.91
N LEU A 354 -11.23 -18.83 7.89
CA LEU A 354 -11.59 -19.76 6.82
C LEU A 354 -13.10 -20.01 6.75
N HIS A 355 -13.78 -20.15 7.90
CA HIS A 355 -15.24 -20.23 7.93
C HIS A 355 -15.89 -19.00 7.27
N LEU A 356 -15.39 -17.81 7.58
CA LEU A 356 -15.92 -16.56 7.02
C LEU A 356 -15.64 -16.46 5.51
N ALA A 357 -14.44 -16.83 5.05
CA ALA A 357 -14.06 -16.82 3.64
C ALA A 357 -14.96 -17.75 2.81
N MET A 358 -15.18 -18.97 3.30
CA MET A 358 -16.06 -19.98 2.69
C MET A 358 -17.52 -19.53 2.66
N LYS A 359 -18.02 -18.96 3.76
CA LYS A 359 -19.40 -18.45 3.83
C LYS A 359 -19.65 -17.29 2.86
N MET A 360 -18.64 -16.47 2.59
CA MET A 360 -18.74 -15.30 1.70
C MET A 360 -18.31 -15.60 0.26
N ASP A 361 -17.84 -16.81 -0.04
CA ASP A 361 -17.37 -17.24 -1.37
C ASP A 361 -16.16 -16.41 -1.89
N HIS A 362 -15.20 -16.13 -1.00
CA HIS A 362 -13.98 -15.38 -1.35
C HIS A 362 -12.84 -16.35 -1.71
N MET A 363 -12.82 -16.86 -2.94
CA MET A 363 -11.88 -17.90 -3.40
C MET A 363 -10.39 -17.58 -3.18
N GLU A 364 -9.96 -16.35 -3.50
CA GLU A 364 -8.55 -15.94 -3.29
C GLU A 364 -8.15 -16.00 -1.81
N LEU A 365 -9.06 -15.57 -0.91
CA LEU A 365 -8.84 -15.65 0.53
C LEU A 365 -8.89 -17.08 1.05
N ILE A 366 -9.76 -17.93 0.49
CA ILE A 366 -9.81 -19.36 0.80
C ILE A 366 -8.45 -20.02 0.52
N LYS A 367 -7.93 -19.84 -0.70
CA LYS A 367 -6.61 -20.37 -1.11
C LYS A 367 -5.51 -19.83 -0.21
N ALA A 368 -5.48 -18.51 0.01
CA ALA A 368 -4.47 -17.88 0.87
C ALA A 368 -4.52 -18.43 2.29
N LEU A 369 -5.70 -18.50 2.93
CA LEU A 369 -5.83 -18.99 4.30
C LEU A 369 -5.33 -20.44 4.42
N ILE A 370 -5.70 -21.33 3.49
CA ILE A 370 -5.25 -22.73 3.51
C ILE A 370 -3.74 -22.82 3.32
N VAL A 371 -3.18 -22.08 2.35
CA VAL A 371 -1.72 -22.03 2.15
C VAL A 371 -1.01 -21.56 3.41
N PHE A 372 -1.57 -20.57 4.10
CA PHE A 372 -1.02 -20.04 5.35
C PHE A 372 -1.32 -20.92 6.59
N GLY A 373 -1.86 -22.13 6.42
CA GLY A 373 -2.02 -23.12 7.49
C GLY A 373 -3.37 -23.08 8.20
N ALA A 374 -4.41 -22.53 7.56
CA ALA A 374 -5.77 -22.65 8.08
C ALA A 374 -6.18 -24.13 8.16
N ASP A 375 -6.65 -24.54 9.34
CA ASP A 375 -7.23 -25.84 9.59
C ASP A 375 -8.63 -25.90 9.00
N VAL A 376 -8.82 -26.92 8.20
CA VAL A 376 -10.00 -27.15 7.39
C VAL A 376 -11.03 -28.03 8.11
N GLU A 377 -10.61 -28.66 9.22
CA GLU A 377 -11.42 -29.51 10.09
C GLU A 377 -11.77 -28.83 11.43
N ILE A 378 -11.40 -27.57 11.60
CA ILE A 378 -11.68 -26.84 12.83
C ILE A 378 -13.18 -26.57 12.97
N TYR A 379 -13.77 -26.98 14.09
CA TYR A 379 -15.20 -26.81 14.34
C TYR A 379 -15.52 -25.44 14.97
N ASN A 380 -16.58 -24.79 14.47
CA ASN A 380 -17.19 -23.64 15.12
C ASN A 380 -18.08 -24.05 16.31
N ASP A 381 -18.72 -23.09 16.99
CA ASP A 381 -19.55 -23.38 18.17
C ASP A 381 -20.83 -24.16 17.85
N LEU A 382 -21.21 -24.24 16.56
CA LEU A 382 -22.33 -25.04 16.06
C LEU A 382 -21.90 -26.46 15.64
N GLY A 383 -20.61 -26.80 15.78
CA GLY A 383 -20.08 -28.09 15.33
C GLY A 383 -19.96 -28.19 13.81
N GLU A 384 -19.92 -27.07 13.09
CA GLU A 384 -19.72 -27.03 11.63
C GLU A 384 -18.23 -26.83 11.31
N THR A 385 -17.72 -27.54 10.30
CA THR A 385 -16.42 -27.24 9.68
C THR A 385 -16.58 -26.13 8.63
N PRO A 386 -15.49 -25.44 8.20
CA PRO A 386 -15.55 -24.43 7.15
C PRO A 386 -16.23 -24.93 5.87
N GLY A 387 -15.91 -26.17 5.45
CA GLY A 387 -16.50 -26.80 4.27
C GLY A 387 -18.01 -27.07 4.42
N LEU A 388 -18.44 -27.55 5.59
CA LEU A 388 -19.88 -27.79 5.86
C LEU A 388 -20.69 -26.49 5.83
N LEU A 389 -20.13 -25.42 6.39
CA LEU A 389 -20.75 -24.09 6.39
C LEU A 389 -20.94 -23.55 4.95
N ALA A 390 -19.97 -23.81 4.07
CA ALA A 390 -20.04 -23.47 2.65
C ALA A 390 -21.18 -24.23 1.95
N ALA A 391 -21.26 -25.54 2.17
CA ALA A 391 -22.31 -26.40 1.62
C ALA A 391 -23.73 -25.97 1.99
N ARG A 392 -23.90 -25.48 3.22
CA ARG A 392 -25.19 -24.96 3.68
C ARG A 392 -25.55 -23.60 3.07
N SER A 393 -24.57 -22.81 2.63
CA SER A 393 -24.76 -21.41 2.19
C SER A 393 -25.09 -21.26 0.69
N SER A 394 -25.09 -22.36 -0.08
CA SER A 394 -25.69 -22.54 -1.41
C SER A 394 -25.34 -21.53 -2.53
N LYS A 395 -24.21 -20.82 -2.46
CA LYS A 395 -23.71 -19.96 -3.55
C LYS A 395 -22.36 -20.52 -4.04
N GLY A 396 -22.24 -20.84 -5.33
CA GLY A 396 -20.94 -21.12 -5.98
C GLY A 396 -20.32 -22.51 -5.75
N PHE A 397 -21.13 -23.59 -5.73
CA PHE A 397 -20.67 -24.91 -5.26
C PHE A 397 -19.73 -25.68 -6.21
N GLU A 398 -19.44 -25.21 -7.43
CA GLU A 398 -18.62 -26.00 -8.38
C GLU A 398 -17.11 -25.93 -8.05
N ASP A 399 -16.54 -24.75 -7.84
CA ASP A 399 -15.11 -24.61 -7.49
C ASP A 399 -14.82 -25.00 -6.03
N MET A 400 -15.80 -24.82 -5.14
CA MET A 400 -15.69 -25.24 -3.74
C MET A 400 -15.69 -26.76 -3.55
N VAL A 401 -16.19 -27.57 -4.50
CA VAL A 401 -16.10 -29.04 -4.42
C VAL A 401 -14.66 -29.51 -4.60
N HIS A 402 -13.86 -28.87 -5.46
CA HIS A 402 -12.44 -29.19 -5.59
C HIS A 402 -11.67 -28.82 -4.32
N VAL A 403 -11.98 -27.66 -3.72
CA VAL A 403 -11.38 -27.25 -2.45
C VAL A 403 -11.85 -28.16 -1.31
N ALA A 404 -13.15 -28.47 -1.20
CA ALA A 404 -13.70 -29.35 -0.17
C ALA A 404 -13.23 -30.80 -0.28
N ALA A 405 -13.02 -31.31 -1.51
CA ALA A 405 -12.43 -32.62 -1.74
C ALA A 405 -10.94 -32.65 -1.39
N ALA A 406 -10.20 -31.57 -1.68
CA ALA A 406 -8.82 -31.41 -1.23
C ALA A 406 -8.74 -31.31 0.30
N VAL A 407 -9.65 -30.55 0.91
CA VAL A 407 -9.83 -30.34 2.37
C VAL A 407 -10.13 -31.65 3.09
N GLY A 408 -11.18 -32.36 2.71
CA GLY A 408 -11.60 -33.59 3.40
C GLY A 408 -10.60 -34.75 3.25
N ALA A 409 -9.72 -34.69 2.25
CA ALA A 409 -8.68 -35.69 2.03
C ALA A 409 -7.31 -35.32 2.62
N MET A 410 -7.12 -34.06 3.07
CA MET A 410 -6.00 -33.65 3.94
C MET A 410 -6.15 -34.18 5.39
N SER A 411 -7.29 -34.82 5.72
CA SER A 411 -7.69 -35.26 7.06
C SER A 411 -7.19 -36.66 7.51
N TYR A 412 -6.06 -37.19 7.02
CA TYR A 412 -5.58 -38.52 7.46
C TYR A 412 -4.10 -38.58 7.87
N GLY A 413 -3.90 -38.64 9.20
CA GLY A 413 -2.92 -39.54 9.84
C GLY A 413 -1.74 -38.88 10.55
N LEU A 414 -1.94 -38.46 11.81
CA LEU A 414 -0.88 -38.55 12.81
C LEU A 414 -0.67 -40.03 13.12
N VAL A 415 0.39 -40.62 12.60
CA VAL A 415 0.85 -41.94 13.04
C VAL A 415 1.92 -41.70 14.11
N GLU A 416 1.69 -42.22 15.31
CA GLU A 416 2.73 -42.31 16.34
C GLU A 416 3.92 -43.09 15.77
N ILE A 417 5.03 -42.39 15.53
CA ILE A 417 6.29 -43.03 15.15
C ILE A 417 6.92 -43.54 16.45
N ASP A 418 6.80 -44.85 16.67
CA ASP A 418 7.49 -45.56 17.73
C ASP A 418 9.00 -45.30 17.66
N SER A 419 9.59 -45.07 18.82
CA SER A 419 11.02 -44.78 18.98
C SER A 419 11.88 -45.96 18.50
N VAL A 420 12.42 -45.86 17.28
CA VAL A 420 13.39 -46.85 16.77
C VAL A 420 14.78 -46.54 17.34
N LYS A 421 15.28 -47.50 18.14
CA LYS A 421 16.64 -47.49 18.68
C LYS A 421 17.70 -47.66 17.59
N THR A 422 18.83 -47.01 17.84
CA THR A 422 19.99 -46.81 16.99
C THR A 422 20.74 -48.09 16.63
N GLY A 423 20.92 -48.33 15.33
CA GLY A 423 21.82 -49.33 14.74
C GLY A 423 22.76 -48.66 13.75
N SER A 424 24.03 -49.06 13.76
CA SER A 424 25.18 -48.30 13.25
C SER A 424 25.46 -48.47 11.75
N ASN A 425 24.60 -47.93 10.87
CA ASN A 425 24.99 -47.69 9.47
C ASN A 425 25.28 -46.19 9.26
N LYS A 426 26.51 -45.86 8.85
CA LYS A 426 27.00 -44.48 8.65
C LYS A 426 26.59 -43.96 7.27
N VAL A 427 25.33 -43.63 7.11
CA VAL A 427 24.78 -43.07 5.87
C VAL A 427 24.48 -41.58 6.07
N ASP A 428 24.91 -40.75 5.13
CA ASP A 428 24.60 -39.32 5.08
C ASP A 428 23.40 -39.07 4.15
N ARG A 429 22.63 -38.03 4.48
CA ARG A 429 21.46 -37.56 3.71
C ARG A 429 21.74 -36.17 3.13
N LEU A 430 21.45 -35.98 1.84
CA LEU A 430 21.65 -34.72 1.12
C LEU A 430 20.32 -34.09 0.71
N LEU A 431 20.15 -32.81 1.02
CA LEU A 431 19.12 -31.94 0.48
C LEU A 431 19.71 -30.99 -0.56
N CYS A 432 19.09 -30.91 -1.74
CA CYS A 432 19.45 -30.00 -2.82
C CYS A 432 18.27 -29.07 -3.12
N LEU A 433 18.51 -27.77 -3.07
CA LEU A 433 17.52 -26.72 -3.30
C LEU A 433 17.87 -25.92 -4.56
N ASP A 434 16.99 -25.97 -5.55
CA ASP A 434 17.21 -25.30 -6.83
C ASP A 434 17.11 -23.77 -6.71
N GLY A 435 17.71 -23.08 -7.68
CA GLY A 435 17.50 -21.64 -7.87
C GLY A 435 16.18 -21.33 -8.59
N GLY A 436 15.70 -20.08 -8.45
CA GLY A 436 14.41 -19.70 -9.05
C GLY A 436 13.77 -18.40 -8.54
N GLY A 437 14.52 -17.47 -7.94
CA GLY A 437 13.99 -16.17 -7.50
C GLY A 437 12.90 -16.29 -6.42
N ILE A 438 11.82 -15.49 -6.53
CA ILE A 438 10.71 -15.50 -5.57
C ILE A 438 9.97 -16.86 -5.50
N LYS A 439 10.11 -17.70 -6.52
CA LYS A 439 9.57 -19.07 -6.54
C LYS A 439 10.19 -19.99 -5.50
N GLY A 440 11.20 -19.53 -4.74
CA GLY A 440 11.64 -20.18 -3.51
C GLY A 440 10.49 -20.48 -2.52
N LEU A 441 9.37 -19.76 -2.61
CA LEU A 441 8.12 -20.09 -1.89
C LEU A 441 7.63 -21.53 -2.13
N VAL A 442 7.83 -22.08 -3.33
CA VAL A 442 7.53 -23.50 -3.65
C VAL A 442 8.39 -24.43 -2.80
N LEU A 443 9.70 -24.15 -2.73
CA LEU A 443 10.64 -24.93 -1.91
C LEU A 443 10.24 -24.89 -0.44
N ILE A 444 9.89 -23.71 0.07
CA ILE A 444 9.43 -23.53 1.45
C ILE A 444 8.18 -24.36 1.71
N GLN A 445 7.20 -24.34 0.81
CA GLN A 445 5.96 -25.13 0.98
C GLN A 445 6.23 -26.65 0.98
N LEU A 446 7.11 -27.13 0.10
CA LEU A 446 7.56 -28.53 0.08
C LEU A 446 8.28 -28.92 1.39
N LEU A 447 9.14 -28.03 1.90
CA LEU A 447 9.86 -28.24 3.16
C LEU A 447 8.93 -28.23 4.38
N ILE A 448 7.93 -27.33 4.42
CA ILE A 448 6.91 -27.33 5.49
C ILE A 448 6.17 -28.67 5.51
N ALA A 449 5.76 -29.17 4.35
CA ALA A 449 5.07 -30.46 4.27
C ALA A 449 5.96 -31.62 4.74
N LEU A 450 7.24 -31.63 4.34
CA LEU A 450 8.18 -32.65 4.78
C LEU A 450 8.46 -32.57 6.29
N GLU A 451 8.63 -31.37 6.84
CA GLU A 451 8.82 -31.14 8.29
C GLU A 451 7.60 -31.62 9.10
N LYS A 452 6.39 -31.36 8.59
CA LYS A 452 5.14 -31.80 9.21
C LYS A 452 5.00 -33.33 9.22
N GLU A 453 5.29 -34.00 8.11
CA GLU A 453 5.22 -35.47 8.03
C GLU A 453 6.35 -36.16 8.82
N ALA A 454 7.55 -35.57 8.88
CA ALA A 454 8.67 -36.12 9.63
C ALA A 454 8.62 -35.82 11.14
N GLY A 455 7.85 -34.82 11.56
CA GLY A 455 7.75 -34.37 12.95
C GLY A 455 9.06 -33.82 13.53
N ARG A 456 10.03 -33.47 12.68
CA ARG A 456 11.36 -32.95 13.07
C ARG A 456 11.79 -31.81 12.14
N PRO A 457 12.50 -30.79 12.65
CA PRO A 457 13.00 -29.69 11.82
C PRO A 457 13.88 -30.18 10.67
N ILE A 458 13.78 -29.55 9.49
CA ILE A 458 14.59 -29.91 8.31
C ILE A 458 16.09 -29.98 8.62
N LYS A 459 16.60 -29.09 9.48
CA LYS A 459 18.00 -29.05 9.91
C LYS A 459 18.50 -30.38 10.50
N GLU A 460 17.62 -31.17 11.11
CA GLU A 460 17.95 -32.44 11.74
C GLU A 460 17.78 -33.66 10.81
N LEU A 461 17.05 -33.48 9.70
CA LEU A 461 16.76 -34.55 8.75
C LEU A 461 17.90 -34.79 7.76
N PHE A 462 18.75 -33.79 7.54
CA PHE A 462 19.79 -33.82 6.52
C PHE A 462 21.18 -33.56 7.12
N ASP A 463 22.19 -34.26 6.61
CA ASP A 463 23.59 -34.10 7.01
C ASP A 463 24.31 -33.09 6.11
N TRP A 464 23.85 -32.99 4.85
CA TRP A 464 24.32 -32.06 3.83
C TRP A 464 23.15 -31.27 3.23
N VAL A 465 23.36 -29.97 3.03
CA VAL A 465 22.41 -29.09 2.36
C VAL A 465 23.14 -28.31 1.27
N SER A 466 22.62 -28.35 0.05
CA SER A 466 23.13 -27.61 -1.09
C SER A 466 22.06 -26.70 -1.66
N GLY A 467 22.44 -25.50 -2.10
CA GLY A 467 21.50 -24.54 -2.64
C GLY A 467 22.08 -23.63 -3.71
N THR A 468 21.25 -23.27 -4.68
CA THR A 468 21.56 -22.27 -5.71
C THR A 468 20.56 -21.12 -5.65
N SER A 469 21.03 -19.89 -5.84
CA SER A 469 20.19 -18.69 -5.87
C SER A 469 19.29 -18.59 -4.61
N THR A 470 17.97 -18.52 -4.77
CA THR A 470 17.01 -18.60 -3.64
C THR A 470 17.18 -19.87 -2.81
N GLY A 471 17.45 -21.04 -3.42
CA GLY A 471 17.75 -22.27 -2.70
C GLY A 471 19.02 -22.14 -1.85
N GLY A 472 19.98 -21.33 -2.27
CA GLY A 472 21.17 -20.96 -1.48
C GLY A 472 20.81 -20.14 -0.25
N ILE A 473 19.93 -19.13 -0.40
CA ILE A 473 19.41 -18.33 0.73
C ILE A 473 18.67 -19.24 1.72
N LEU A 474 17.82 -20.14 1.22
CA LEU A 474 17.07 -21.08 2.05
C LEU A 474 17.97 -22.12 2.74
N ALA A 475 18.98 -22.64 2.04
CA ALA A 475 19.97 -23.55 2.62
C ALA A 475 20.68 -22.90 3.82
N LEU A 476 21.08 -21.63 3.65
CA LEU A 476 21.67 -20.84 4.74
C LEU A 476 20.67 -20.59 5.87
N ALA A 477 19.39 -20.34 5.56
CA ALA A 477 18.35 -20.18 6.58
C ALA A 477 18.10 -21.46 7.39
N ILE A 478 18.05 -22.62 6.73
CA ILE A 478 17.89 -23.94 7.35
C ILE A 478 19.03 -24.22 8.33
N VAL A 479 20.29 -23.99 7.94
CA VAL A 479 21.42 -24.31 8.82
C VAL A 479 21.48 -23.39 10.04
N HIS A 480 20.96 -22.17 9.94
CA HIS A 480 20.76 -21.25 11.07
C HIS A 480 19.52 -21.58 11.92
N GLY A 481 18.75 -22.63 11.56
CA GLY A 481 17.60 -23.09 12.34
C GLY A 481 16.38 -22.18 12.23
N LYS A 482 16.23 -21.43 11.14
CA LYS A 482 15.05 -20.60 10.92
C LYS A 482 13.82 -21.45 10.61
N ASN A 483 12.68 -21.07 11.19
CA ASN A 483 11.40 -21.73 10.97
C ASN A 483 10.90 -21.50 9.52
N MET A 484 10.36 -22.54 8.88
CA MET A 484 9.92 -22.48 7.48
C MET A 484 8.68 -21.60 7.26
N GLU A 485 7.72 -21.59 8.18
CA GLU A 485 6.54 -20.70 8.11
C GLU A 485 6.96 -19.23 8.23
N TYR A 486 7.92 -18.94 9.11
CA TYR A 486 8.54 -17.62 9.19
C TYR A 486 9.19 -17.23 7.86
N LEU A 487 9.93 -18.15 7.22
CA LEU A 487 10.57 -17.89 5.92
C LEU A 487 9.55 -17.63 4.81
N ARG A 488 8.41 -18.32 4.80
CA ARG A 488 7.31 -18.04 3.86
C ARG A 488 6.85 -16.59 3.99
N CYS A 489 6.51 -16.16 5.20
CA CYS A 489 6.11 -14.78 5.47
C CYS A 489 7.23 -13.78 5.15
N LEU A 490 8.48 -14.14 5.43
CA LEU A 490 9.64 -13.31 5.13
C LEU A 490 9.81 -13.06 3.64
N TYR A 491 9.59 -14.06 2.79
CA TYR A 491 9.68 -13.91 1.32
C TYR A 491 8.61 -12.95 0.77
N PHE A 492 7.39 -13.02 1.30
CA PHE A 492 6.33 -12.05 0.97
C PHE A 492 6.67 -10.62 1.41
N ARG A 493 7.37 -10.43 2.53
CA ARG A 493 7.85 -9.10 2.94
C ARG A 493 9.06 -8.64 2.13
N MET A 494 9.93 -9.58 1.77
CA MET A 494 11.15 -9.32 0.99
C MET A 494 10.81 -8.82 -0.42
N LYS A 495 9.84 -9.43 -1.12
CA LYS A 495 9.49 -9.03 -2.49
C LYS A 495 9.08 -7.54 -2.57
N GLU A 496 8.33 -7.07 -1.57
CA GLU A 496 7.88 -5.67 -1.47
C GLU A 496 9.05 -4.70 -1.27
N GLN A 497 10.11 -5.12 -0.59
CA GLN A 497 11.27 -4.27 -0.29
C GLN A 497 12.33 -4.32 -1.39
N VAL A 498 12.50 -5.48 -2.02
CA VAL A 498 13.63 -5.75 -2.93
C VAL A 498 13.29 -5.43 -4.38
N PHE A 499 12.07 -5.68 -4.84
CA PHE A 499 11.67 -5.49 -6.24
C PHE A 499 10.99 -4.15 -6.49
N GLN A 500 11.57 -3.07 -5.95
CA GLN A 500 11.09 -1.71 -6.16
C GLN A 500 11.84 -1.01 -7.31
N GLY A 501 11.09 -0.40 -8.24
CA GLY A 501 11.64 0.36 -9.36
C GLY A 501 11.86 -0.46 -10.63
N SER A 502 12.87 -0.11 -11.43
CA SER A 502 13.15 -0.73 -12.73
C SER A 502 14.45 -1.53 -12.72
N ARG A 503 14.48 -2.65 -13.47
CA ARG A 503 15.69 -3.47 -13.61
C ARG A 503 16.84 -2.71 -14.30
N PRO A 504 18.11 -2.94 -13.89
CA PRO A 504 18.51 -3.72 -12.74
C PRO A 504 18.19 -3.00 -11.41
N TYR A 505 17.72 -3.74 -10.42
CA TYR A 505 17.34 -3.22 -9.11
C TYR A 505 18.56 -2.75 -8.31
N GLU A 506 18.34 -1.79 -7.39
CA GLU A 506 19.34 -1.40 -6.42
C GLU A 506 19.68 -2.60 -5.51
N SER A 507 20.96 -2.80 -5.22
CA SER A 507 21.40 -3.96 -4.41
C SER A 507 21.25 -3.73 -2.91
N ALA A 508 21.15 -2.48 -2.46
CA ALA A 508 21.08 -2.14 -1.03
C ALA A 508 19.91 -2.81 -0.29
N PRO A 509 18.65 -2.80 -0.80
CA PRO A 509 17.53 -3.45 -0.10
C PRO A 509 17.75 -4.94 0.14
N LEU A 510 18.27 -5.67 -0.87
CA LEU A 510 18.56 -7.10 -0.74
C LEU A 510 19.74 -7.33 0.22
N GLU A 511 20.79 -6.51 0.15
CA GLU A 511 21.94 -6.63 1.05
C GLU A 511 21.56 -6.37 2.51
N ASP A 512 20.79 -5.32 2.78
CA ASP A 512 20.35 -4.96 4.12
C ASP A 512 19.35 -5.97 4.69
N PHE A 513 18.48 -6.52 3.83
CA PHE A 513 17.65 -7.68 4.17
C PHE A 513 18.51 -8.88 4.60
N LEU A 514 19.50 -9.27 3.79
CA LEU A 514 20.36 -10.42 4.11
C LEU A 514 21.20 -10.18 5.37
N LYS A 515 21.70 -8.96 5.60
CA LYS A 515 22.41 -8.60 6.83
C LYS A 515 21.51 -8.67 8.06
N LYS A 516 20.28 -8.15 7.97
CA LYS A 516 19.30 -8.23 9.06
C LYS A 516 18.99 -9.69 9.41
N GLU A 517 18.84 -10.52 8.39
CA GLU A 517 18.42 -11.90 8.56
C GLU A 517 19.56 -12.83 9.00
N PHE A 518 20.78 -12.67 8.49
CA PHE A 518 21.90 -13.57 8.78
C PHE A 518 22.94 -12.99 9.74
N GLY A 519 22.86 -11.69 10.06
CA GLY A 519 23.89 -10.94 10.79
C GLY A 519 24.98 -10.42 9.85
N GLU A 520 25.50 -9.23 10.15
CA GLU A 520 26.49 -8.54 9.31
C GLU A 520 27.87 -9.22 9.34
N ASP A 521 28.26 -9.78 10.48
CA ASP A 521 29.58 -10.37 10.73
C ASP A 521 29.56 -11.91 10.83
N THR A 522 28.39 -12.53 10.68
CA THR A 522 28.24 -14.00 10.79
C THR A 522 29.01 -14.70 9.67
N ARG A 523 29.92 -15.59 10.04
CA ARG A 523 30.78 -16.33 9.12
C ARG A 523 30.18 -17.68 8.79
N MET A 524 30.51 -18.21 7.62
CA MET A 524 30.04 -19.54 7.18
C MET A 524 30.43 -20.63 8.18
N THR A 525 31.61 -20.54 8.79
CA THR A 525 32.14 -21.52 9.75
C THR A 525 31.51 -21.45 11.15
N ASP A 526 30.68 -20.45 11.44
CA ASP A 526 30.01 -20.32 12.73
C ASP A 526 28.94 -21.41 12.92
N VAL A 527 28.40 -21.93 11.81
CA VAL A 527 27.50 -23.09 11.80
C VAL A 527 28.30 -24.34 11.39
N ARG A 528 28.34 -25.36 12.25
CA ARG A 528 29.11 -26.60 11.97
C ARG A 528 28.29 -27.75 11.38
N HIS A 529 26.97 -27.76 11.60
CA HIS A 529 26.08 -28.82 11.13
C HIS A 529 24.66 -28.26 10.87
N PRO A 530 24.00 -28.69 9.78
CA PRO A 530 24.50 -29.56 8.71
C PRO A 530 25.60 -28.89 7.87
N ARG A 531 26.31 -29.69 7.06
CA ARG A 531 27.30 -29.15 6.13
C ARG A 531 26.56 -28.47 4.99
N VAL A 532 26.88 -27.21 4.72
CA VAL A 532 26.20 -26.40 3.70
C VAL A 532 27.14 -26.05 2.58
N MET A 533 26.64 -26.10 1.35
CA MET A 533 27.32 -25.60 0.16
C MET A 533 26.37 -24.72 -0.68
N VAL A 534 26.84 -23.56 -1.10
CA VAL A 534 26.07 -22.59 -1.87
C VAL A 534 26.83 -22.26 -3.15
N THR A 535 26.15 -22.39 -4.29
CA THR A 535 26.76 -22.23 -5.61
C THR A 535 26.85 -20.76 -6.03
N SER A 536 27.88 -20.41 -6.78
CA SER A 536 28.03 -19.10 -7.43
C SER A 536 29.01 -19.23 -8.60
N VAL A 537 28.91 -18.34 -9.59
CA VAL A 537 29.84 -18.30 -10.72
C VAL A 537 30.92 -17.24 -10.50
N LEU A 538 32.18 -17.65 -10.59
CA LEU A 538 33.33 -16.75 -10.65
C LEU A 538 33.43 -16.16 -12.05
N ALA A 539 33.09 -14.87 -12.15
CA ALA A 539 33.08 -14.12 -13.40
C ALA A 539 34.32 -13.22 -13.58
N ASP A 540 35.30 -13.27 -12.67
CA ASP A 540 36.59 -12.58 -12.83
C ASP A 540 37.55 -13.27 -13.80
N ARG A 541 37.11 -14.35 -14.45
CA ARG A 541 37.89 -15.24 -15.32
C ARG A 541 37.06 -15.74 -16.50
N HIS A 542 37.73 -16.11 -17.58
CA HIS A 542 37.11 -16.72 -18.75
C HIS A 542 37.94 -17.95 -19.19
N PRO A 543 37.34 -19.16 -19.27
CA PRO A 543 35.95 -19.50 -18.95
C PRO A 543 35.58 -19.24 -17.48
N GLY A 544 34.31 -18.92 -17.20
CA GLY A 544 33.82 -18.77 -15.83
C GLY A 544 33.82 -20.10 -15.09
N GLU A 545 34.08 -20.08 -13.78
CA GLU A 545 34.21 -21.30 -12.96
C GLU A 545 33.16 -21.35 -11.84
N LEU A 546 32.72 -22.55 -11.48
CA LEU A 546 31.83 -22.76 -10.33
C LEU A 546 32.60 -22.57 -9.02
N HIS A 547 32.06 -21.76 -8.13
CA HIS A 547 32.51 -21.59 -6.76
C HIS A 547 31.47 -22.10 -5.77
N LEU A 548 31.93 -22.87 -4.78
CA LEU A 548 31.11 -23.33 -3.67
C LEU A 548 31.53 -22.59 -2.40
N PHE A 549 30.64 -21.71 -1.93
CA PHE A 549 30.68 -21.18 -0.56
C PHE A 549 30.28 -22.30 0.39
N ARG A 550 31.00 -22.47 1.51
CA ARG A 550 30.83 -23.66 2.36
C ARG A 550 31.23 -23.38 3.80
N ASN A 551 30.69 -24.17 4.74
CA ASN A 551 31.01 -24.08 6.17
C ASN A 551 32.04 -25.12 6.65
N TYR A 552 32.60 -25.92 5.75
CA TYR A 552 33.60 -26.95 6.02
C TYR A 552 34.84 -26.73 5.15
N ASP A 553 35.96 -27.35 5.54
CA ASP A 553 37.20 -27.18 4.80
C ASP A 553 37.15 -27.83 3.40
N PRO A 554 37.79 -27.23 2.39
CA PRO A 554 37.89 -27.81 1.05
C PRO A 554 38.43 -29.25 1.04
N PRO A 555 37.97 -30.09 0.10
CA PRO A 555 38.68 -31.31 -0.24
C PRO A 555 40.13 -30.97 -0.65
N SER A 556 41.12 -31.49 0.08
CA SER A 556 42.55 -31.19 -0.06
C SER A 556 43.28 -31.94 -1.19
N LEU A 557 42.53 -32.57 -2.10
CA LEU A 557 43.11 -33.44 -3.12
C LEU A 557 43.90 -32.63 -4.16
N PRO A 558 45.14 -33.05 -4.50
CA PRO A 558 45.88 -32.44 -5.60
C PRO A 558 45.09 -32.61 -6.89
N ARG A 559 44.77 -31.49 -7.52
CA ARG A 559 44.16 -31.42 -8.85
C ARG A 559 45.13 -30.77 -9.81
N ASP A 560 45.27 -31.35 -10.99
CA ASP A 560 45.84 -30.61 -12.11
C ASP A 560 44.93 -29.41 -12.41
N PRO A 561 45.49 -28.20 -12.58
CA PRO A 561 44.69 -27.04 -12.94
C PRO A 561 43.98 -27.31 -14.27
N SER A 562 42.66 -27.15 -14.28
CA SER A 562 41.80 -27.39 -15.44
C SER A 562 42.13 -26.50 -16.63
N TYR A 563 42.74 -25.33 -16.38
CA TYR A 563 43.18 -24.38 -17.39
C TYR A 563 44.57 -23.84 -17.07
N THR A 564 45.37 -23.63 -18.12
CA THR A 564 46.63 -22.88 -18.02
C THR A 564 46.32 -21.41 -17.74
N ALA A 565 46.60 -20.93 -16.53
CA ALA A 565 46.35 -19.54 -16.18
C ALA A 565 47.38 -18.61 -16.84
N THR A 566 46.94 -17.76 -17.75
CA THR A 566 47.77 -16.68 -18.35
C THR A 566 47.76 -15.40 -17.52
N ALA A 567 46.85 -15.30 -16.55
CA ALA A 567 46.66 -14.16 -15.66
C ALA A 567 46.66 -14.59 -14.19
N SER A 568 47.05 -13.67 -13.30
CA SER A 568 46.99 -13.88 -11.85
C SER A 568 45.59 -13.49 -11.33
N PHE A 569 44.81 -14.48 -10.89
CA PHE A 569 43.51 -14.24 -10.26
C PHE A 569 43.64 -14.06 -8.74
N LYS A 570 42.67 -13.37 -8.13
CA LYS A 570 42.57 -13.31 -6.66
C LYS A 570 42.34 -14.73 -6.11
N PRO A 571 43.00 -15.13 -5.01
CA PRO A 571 42.83 -16.45 -4.44
C PRO A 571 41.36 -16.71 -4.06
N LEU A 572 40.98 -17.99 -4.01
CA LEU A 572 39.67 -18.39 -3.51
C LEU A 572 39.57 -18.03 -2.04
N THR A 573 38.41 -17.51 -1.63
CA THR A 573 38.13 -17.17 -0.23
C THR A 573 38.07 -18.45 0.59
N ILE A 574 38.81 -18.50 1.70
CA ILE A 574 38.73 -19.62 2.65
C ILE A 574 37.44 -19.55 3.46
N PRO A 575 36.84 -20.68 3.86
CA PRO A 575 35.57 -20.72 4.61
C PRO A 575 35.54 -19.77 5.82
N GLN A 576 36.66 -19.65 6.54
CA GLN A 576 36.80 -18.82 7.75
C GLN A 576 36.67 -17.31 7.47
N GLU A 577 36.86 -16.86 6.23
CA GLU A 577 36.73 -15.46 5.82
C GLU A 577 35.40 -15.16 5.10
N GLN A 578 34.61 -16.20 4.82
CA GLN A 578 33.35 -16.07 4.10
C GLN A 578 32.24 -15.63 5.05
N VAL A 579 31.61 -14.51 4.72
CA VAL A 579 30.45 -13.97 5.45
C VAL A 579 29.16 -14.51 4.83
N VAL A 580 28.22 -14.96 5.67
CA VAL A 580 26.98 -15.64 5.26
C VAL A 580 26.14 -14.79 4.31
N TRP A 581 25.86 -13.53 4.67
CA TRP A 581 25.02 -12.66 3.84
C TRP A 581 25.67 -12.36 2.47
N ARG A 582 27.00 -12.30 2.40
CA ARG A 582 27.73 -12.11 1.14
C ARG A 582 27.67 -13.36 0.26
N ALA A 583 27.80 -14.55 0.86
CA ALA A 583 27.63 -15.81 0.14
C ALA A 583 26.20 -15.91 -0.42
N ALA A 584 25.19 -15.60 0.40
CA ALA A 584 23.79 -15.53 0.00
C ALA A 584 23.58 -14.56 -1.17
N ARG A 585 24.12 -13.34 -1.10
CA ARG A 585 24.01 -12.31 -2.16
C ARG A 585 24.78 -12.67 -3.43
N SER A 586 25.91 -13.36 -3.31
CA SER A 586 26.73 -13.81 -4.43
C SER A 586 26.03 -14.94 -5.20
N SER A 587 25.25 -15.77 -4.52
CA SER A 587 24.44 -16.83 -5.13
C SER A 587 23.09 -16.32 -5.64
N GLY A 588 22.36 -15.54 -4.84
CA GLY A 588 20.96 -15.16 -5.02
C GLY A 588 20.66 -14.05 -6.02
N ALA A 589 21.61 -13.65 -6.86
CA ALA A 589 21.50 -12.43 -7.64
C ALA A 589 21.69 -12.64 -9.13
N ALA A 590 20.58 -12.96 -9.78
CA ALA A 590 20.50 -13.13 -11.22
C ALA A 590 21.04 -11.87 -11.95
N PRO A 591 21.99 -12.00 -12.91
CA PRO A 591 22.68 -10.86 -13.54
C PRO A 591 21.79 -9.88 -14.31
N THR A 592 20.60 -10.32 -14.74
CA THR A 592 19.59 -9.48 -15.42
C THR A 592 18.74 -8.67 -14.44
N TYR A 593 18.72 -9.04 -13.17
CA TYR A 593 17.93 -8.41 -12.11
C TYR A 593 18.78 -7.54 -11.22
N PHE A 594 20.00 -7.99 -10.91
CA PHE A 594 20.91 -7.30 -10.00
C PHE A 594 22.30 -7.15 -10.60
N ARG A 595 23.01 -6.11 -10.15
CA ARG A 595 24.44 -5.96 -10.48
C ARG A 595 25.28 -7.08 -9.82
N PRO A 596 26.40 -7.48 -10.44
CA PRO A 596 27.32 -8.46 -9.87
C PRO A 596 27.84 -8.05 -8.49
N MET A 597 28.02 -9.02 -7.59
CA MET A 597 28.64 -8.77 -6.29
C MET A 597 30.15 -9.03 -6.38
N GLY A 598 30.92 -7.98 -6.64
CA GLY A 598 32.37 -8.10 -6.84
C GLY A 598 32.68 -8.99 -8.04
N ARG A 599 33.17 -10.22 -7.77
CA ARG A 599 33.55 -11.20 -8.80
C ARG A 599 32.54 -12.32 -9.03
N PHE A 600 31.41 -12.28 -8.33
CA PHE A 600 30.45 -13.37 -8.27
C PHE A 600 29.15 -13.04 -9.01
N LEU A 601 28.62 -14.03 -9.72
CA LEU A 601 27.29 -14.04 -10.34
C LEU A 601 26.47 -15.21 -9.78
N ASP A 602 25.16 -15.17 -10.04
CA ASP A 602 24.23 -16.25 -9.67
C ASP A 602 24.74 -17.61 -10.13
N GLY A 603 24.72 -18.58 -9.21
CA GLY A 603 25.07 -19.97 -9.48
C GLY A 603 24.17 -20.63 -10.52
N GLY A 604 22.99 -20.08 -10.78
CA GLY A 604 22.02 -20.55 -11.77
C GLY A 604 22.57 -20.65 -13.19
N LEU A 605 23.63 -19.91 -13.52
CA LEU A 605 24.27 -19.99 -14.85
C LEU A 605 25.05 -21.30 -15.09
N LEU A 606 25.49 -21.99 -14.03
CA LEU A 606 26.30 -23.21 -14.15
C LEU A 606 25.68 -24.41 -13.41
N ALA A 607 25.01 -24.17 -12.28
CA ALA A 607 24.53 -25.19 -11.37
C ALA A 607 23.18 -24.81 -10.77
N ASN A 608 22.18 -24.47 -11.60
CA ASN A 608 20.86 -24.06 -11.08
C ASN A 608 20.17 -25.15 -10.25
N ASN A 609 20.37 -26.41 -10.64
CA ASN A 609 20.13 -27.57 -9.79
C ASN A 609 21.48 -28.08 -9.28
N PRO A 610 21.81 -27.91 -7.99
CA PRO A 610 23.14 -28.21 -7.48
C PRO A 610 23.37 -29.70 -7.18
N THR A 611 22.46 -30.60 -7.58
CA THR A 611 22.50 -32.01 -7.15
C THR A 611 23.76 -32.74 -7.61
N LEU A 612 24.10 -32.63 -8.89
CA LEU A 612 25.28 -33.28 -9.45
C LEU A 612 26.58 -32.70 -8.88
N ASP A 613 26.65 -31.37 -8.73
CA ASP A 613 27.80 -30.68 -8.14
C ASP A 613 27.98 -31.06 -6.67
N ALA A 614 26.89 -31.14 -5.90
CA ALA A 614 26.92 -31.53 -4.50
C ALA A 614 27.37 -32.98 -4.30
N MET A 615 26.86 -33.91 -5.12
CA MET A 615 27.31 -35.30 -5.10
C MET A 615 28.81 -35.41 -5.45
N THR A 616 29.26 -34.61 -6.41
CA THR A 616 30.67 -34.53 -6.82
C THR A 616 31.55 -34.02 -5.67
N GLU A 617 31.13 -32.94 -5.01
CA GLU A 617 31.82 -32.36 -3.85
C GLU A 617 31.88 -33.33 -2.67
N ILE A 618 30.77 -33.99 -2.33
CA ILE A 618 30.71 -34.98 -1.24
C ILE A 618 31.63 -36.18 -1.53
N HIS A 619 31.64 -36.67 -2.77
CA HIS A 619 32.55 -37.73 -3.18
C HIS A 619 34.02 -37.30 -2.99
N GLN A 620 34.36 -36.09 -3.39
CA GLN A 620 35.72 -35.56 -3.27
C GLN A 620 36.13 -35.31 -1.82
N TYR A 621 35.22 -34.78 -1.00
CA TYR A 621 35.41 -34.61 0.43
C TYR A 621 35.70 -35.96 1.11
N ASN A 622 34.89 -36.98 0.82
CA ASN A 622 35.12 -38.34 1.32
C ASN A 622 36.44 -38.95 0.83
N LYS A 623 36.84 -38.69 -0.41
CA LYS A 623 38.12 -39.15 -0.97
C LYS A 623 39.31 -38.42 -0.31
N ALA A 624 39.19 -37.13 -0.02
CA ALA A 624 40.19 -36.35 0.71
C ALA A 624 40.37 -36.88 2.14
N LEU A 625 39.27 -37.14 2.86
CA LEU A 625 39.32 -37.75 4.20
C LEU A 625 40.06 -39.09 4.20
N LYS A 626 39.84 -39.94 3.19
CA LYS A 626 40.60 -41.20 3.04
C LYS A 626 42.09 -40.96 2.83
N ALA A 627 42.44 -40.00 1.97
CA ALA A 627 43.83 -39.67 1.68
C ALA A 627 44.58 -39.08 2.90
N GLU A 628 43.87 -38.33 3.76
CA GLU A 628 44.38 -37.76 5.02
C GLU A 628 44.48 -38.79 6.17
N GLY A 629 44.15 -40.07 5.94
CA GLY A 629 44.13 -41.10 6.98
C GLY A 629 42.91 -41.04 7.90
N ARG A 630 41.93 -40.17 7.60
CA ARG A 630 40.67 -39.97 8.36
C ARG A 630 39.52 -40.83 7.84
N GLY A 631 39.82 -42.04 7.38
CA GLY A 631 38.85 -42.95 6.76
C GLY A 631 37.67 -43.35 7.67
N SER A 632 37.82 -43.26 8.99
CA SER A 632 36.74 -43.54 9.96
C SER A 632 35.63 -42.49 9.96
N GLU A 633 35.89 -41.29 9.45
CA GLU A 633 34.93 -40.19 9.33
C GLU A 633 34.11 -40.24 8.04
N VAL A 634 34.51 -41.09 7.08
CA VAL A 634 33.82 -41.24 5.80
C VAL A 634 32.42 -41.81 6.03
N ARG A 635 31.44 -41.19 5.38
CA ARG A 635 30.05 -41.63 5.37
C ARG A 635 29.55 -41.75 3.94
N ARG A 636 28.85 -42.84 3.64
CA ARG A 636 28.28 -43.07 2.29
C ARG A 636 27.02 -42.20 2.17
N LEU A 637 26.83 -41.55 1.04
CA LEU A 637 25.57 -40.88 0.75
C LEU A 637 24.51 -41.94 0.42
N GLY A 638 23.35 -41.94 1.08
CA GLY A 638 22.31 -42.95 0.84
C GLY A 638 20.95 -42.39 0.42
N VAL A 639 20.66 -41.13 0.75
CA VAL A 639 19.45 -40.46 0.28
C VAL A 639 19.81 -39.07 -0.25
N VAL A 640 19.25 -38.74 -1.41
CA VAL A 640 19.32 -37.43 -2.05
C VAL A 640 17.91 -36.94 -2.31
N VAL A 641 17.57 -35.80 -1.75
CA VAL A 641 16.29 -35.11 -1.98
C VAL A 641 16.59 -33.83 -2.76
N SER A 642 16.06 -33.72 -3.98
CA SER A 642 16.16 -32.53 -4.82
C SER A 642 14.80 -31.86 -4.92
N LEU A 643 14.71 -30.60 -4.51
CA LEU A 643 13.48 -29.79 -4.54
C LEU A 643 13.58 -28.71 -5.61
N GLY A 644 12.59 -28.67 -6.50
CA GLY A 644 12.48 -27.70 -7.59
C GLY A 644 11.51 -26.56 -7.31
N THR A 645 11.76 -25.39 -7.90
CA THR A 645 10.91 -24.19 -7.74
C THR A 645 9.67 -24.19 -8.65
N GLY A 646 9.18 -25.37 -9.03
CA GLY A 646 8.03 -25.57 -9.93
C GLY A 646 8.39 -25.51 -11.41
N LYS A 647 7.68 -26.34 -12.20
CA LYS A 647 7.84 -26.48 -13.65
C LYS A 647 6.83 -25.60 -14.37
N PRO A 648 7.26 -24.69 -15.28
CA PRO A 648 6.32 -23.94 -16.11
C PRO A 648 5.57 -24.87 -17.09
N PRO A 649 4.41 -24.44 -17.61
CA PRO A 649 3.72 -25.19 -18.66
C PRO A 649 4.52 -25.19 -19.97
N GLN A 650 4.38 -26.25 -20.76
CA GLN A 650 5.00 -26.30 -22.09
C GLN A 650 4.22 -25.42 -23.06
N VAL A 651 4.91 -24.49 -23.73
CA VAL A 651 4.33 -23.56 -24.71
C VAL A 651 4.94 -23.78 -26.08
N VAL A 652 4.13 -23.69 -27.12
CA VAL A 652 4.59 -23.80 -28.52
C VAL A 652 5.39 -22.57 -28.92
N VAL A 653 6.61 -22.77 -29.41
CA VAL A 653 7.44 -21.70 -30.00
C VAL A 653 7.22 -21.65 -31.50
N ASN A 654 6.53 -20.60 -31.99
CA ASN A 654 6.07 -20.51 -33.39
C ASN A 654 7.14 -20.01 -34.40
N SER A 655 8.27 -19.44 -33.96
CA SER A 655 9.34 -19.01 -34.88
C SER A 655 10.70 -18.85 -34.18
N VAL A 656 11.70 -19.62 -34.58
CA VAL A 656 13.12 -19.40 -34.25
C VAL A 656 13.91 -19.18 -35.55
N ASP A 657 13.48 -18.20 -36.33
CA ASP A 657 14.07 -17.92 -37.65
C ASP A 657 14.95 -16.66 -37.56
N VAL A 658 16.28 -16.87 -37.48
CA VAL A 658 17.29 -15.81 -37.33
C VAL A 658 18.12 -15.72 -38.61
N PHE A 659 17.48 -15.35 -39.72
CA PHE A 659 18.19 -15.05 -40.97
C PHE A 659 18.72 -13.61 -41.01
N ARG A 660 19.79 -13.39 -41.78
CA ARG A 660 20.37 -12.08 -42.06
C ARG A 660 19.37 -11.28 -42.92
N PRO A 661 18.78 -10.19 -42.39
CA PRO A 661 17.60 -9.57 -43.00
C PRO A 661 17.92 -8.86 -44.32
N SER A 662 17.07 -9.08 -45.33
CA SER A 662 17.20 -8.49 -46.68
C SER A 662 16.38 -7.21 -46.82
N ASN A 663 15.39 -6.98 -45.95
CA ASN A 663 14.48 -5.83 -45.97
C ASN A 663 14.09 -5.38 -44.54
N PRO A 664 13.49 -4.19 -44.36
CA PRO A 664 13.15 -3.65 -43.04
C PRO A 664 12.11 -4.46 -42.25
N LEU A 665 11.22 -5.19 -42.91
CA LEU A 665 10.20 -6.02 -42.26
C LEU A 665 10.80 -7.35 -41.73
N GLU A 666 11.72 -7.93 -42.49
CA GLU A 666 12.57 -9.06 -42.06
C GLU A 666 13.50 -8.66 -40.93
N LEU A 667 14.01 -7.42 -40.92
CA LEU A 667 14.83 -6.90 -39.84
C LEU A 667 14.08 -7.00 -38.49
N ALA A 668 12.81 -6.55 -38.45
CA ALA A 668 11.97 -6.65 -37.26
C ALA A 668 11.71 -8.11 -36.84
N LYS A 669 11.46 -9.01 -37.81
CA LYS A 669 11.29 -10.44 -37.52
C LYS A 669 12.58 -11.09 -37.00
N SER A 670 13.74 -10.76 -37.56
CA SER A 670 15.04 -11.24 -37.10
C SER A 670 15.40 -10.71 -35.71
N PHE A 671 15.00 -9.47 -35.36
CA PHE A 671 15.16 -8.95 -34.00
C PHE A 671 14.29 -9.71 -32.97
N VAL A 672 13.03 -10.02 -33.33
CA VAL A 672 12.16 -10.85 -32.49
C VAL A 672 12.72 -12.27 -32.37
N GLY A 673 13.12 -12.89 -33.48
CA GLY A 673 13.72 -14.23 -33.49
C GLY A 673 15.04 -14.31 -32.70
N ALA A 674 15.90 -13.29 -32.78
CA ALA A 674 17.14 -13.22 -32.00
C ALA A 674 16.87 -13.04 -30.49
N LYS A 675 15.82 -12.29 -30.12
CA LYS A 675 15.40 -12.15 -28.72
C LYS A 675 14.87 -13.47 -28.16
N GLU A 676 14.00 -14.17 -28.90
CA GLU A 676 13.48 -15.48 -28.50
C GLU A 676 14.59 -16.53 -28.40
N LEU A 677 15.54 -16.55 -29.35
CA LEU A 677 16.72 -17.42 -29.28
C LEU A 677 17.58 -17.09 -28.06
N GLY A 678 17.78 -15.81 -27.76
CA GLY A 678 18.49 -15.36 -26.57
C GLY A 678 17.82 -15.81 -25.27
N LYS A 679 16.48 -15.70 -25.18
CA LYS A 679 15.69 -16.23 -24.05
C LYS A 679 15.89 -17.74 -23.92
N MET A 680 15.74 -18.48 -25.03
CA MET A 680 15.91 -19.94 -25.06
C MET A 680 17.32 -20.37 -24.61
N LEU A 681 18.37 -19.65 -24.98
CA LEU A 681 19.74 -19.94 -24.50
C LEU A 681 19.86 -19.75 -22.99
N VAL A 682 19.29 -18.68 -22.44
CA VAL A 682 19.27 -18.46 -20.99
C VAL A 682 18.46 -19.55 -20.30
N ASP A 683 17.30 -19.92 -20.84
CA ASP A 683 16.46 -20.97 -20.30
C ASP A 683 17.19 -22.33 -20.30
N CYS A 684 17.89 -22.68 -21.39
CA CYS A 684 18.71 -23.90 -21.43
C CYS A 684 19.89 -23.87 -20.45
N CYS A 685 20.53 -22.72 -20.24
CA CYS A 685 21.63 -22.59 -19.29
C CYS A 685 21.16 -22.62 -17.83
N THR A 686 19.92 -22.22 -17.57
CA THR A 686 19.36 -22.09 -16.22
C THR A 686 18.30 -23.14 -15.92
N ASP A 687 18.08 -24.11 -16.80
CA ASP A 687 17.14 -25.22 -16.56
C ASP A 687 17.58 -26.03 -15.34
N SER A 688 16.72 -26.05 -14.32
CA SER A 688 16.90 -26.82 -13.09
C SER A 688 16.21 -28.18 -13.14
N ASP A 689 15.32 -28.39 -14.11
CA ASP A 689 14.64 -29.66 -14.36
C ASP A 689 15.27 -30.34 -15.60
N GLY A 690 14.55 -31.25 -16.25
CA GLY A 690 15.00 -31.92 -17.47
C GLY A 690 16.25 -32.78 -17.28
N CYS A 691 17.26 -32.57 -18.12
CA CYS A 691 18.43 -33.44 -18.19
C CYS A 691 19.25 -33.50 -16.89
N ALA A 692 19.27 -32.44 -16.09
CA ALA A 692 20.00 -32.44 -14.82
C ALA A 692 19.42 -33.47 -13.85
N VAL A 693 18.08 -33.55 -13.78
CA VAL A 693 17.35 -34.51 -12.95
C VAL A 693 17.56 -35.94 -13.43
N ASP A 694 17.50 -36.19 -14.74
CA ASP A 694 17.68 -37.53 -15.29
C ASP A 694 19.10 -38.06 -15.07
N ARG A 695 20.11 -37.20 -15.25
CA ARG A 695 21.50 -37.51 -14.94
C ARG A 695 21.65 -37.83 -13.45
N ALA A 696 21.15 -36.97 -12.57
CA ALA A 696 21.25 -37.17 -11.12
C ALA A 696 20.59 -38.49 -10.70
N ARG A 697 19.40 -38.80 -11.24
CA ARG A 697 18.68 -40.06 -10.99
C ARG A 697 19.52 -41.26 -11.42
N ALA A 698 20.00 -41.29 -12.66
CA ALA A 698 20.79 -42.41 -13.17
C ALA A 698 22.09 -42.63 -12.37
N TRP A 699 22.79 -41.55 -11.99
CA TRP A 699 23.99 -41.65 -11.17
C TRP A 699 23.70 -42.11 -9.73
N CYS A 700 22.56 -41.69 -9.16
CA CYS A 700 22.13 -42.19 -7.85
C CYS A 700 21.80 -43.69 -7.91
N GLU A 701 21.06 -44.14 -8.92
CA GLU A 701 20.75 -45.55 -9.14
C GLU A 701 22.02 -46.40 -9.29
N MET A 702 23.01 -45.91 -10.06
CA MET A 702 24.31 -46.58 -10.19
C MET A 702 25.10 -46.70 -8.88
N ALA A 703 24.85 -45.80 -7.93
CA ALA A 703 25.55 -45.73 -6.66
C ALA A 703 24.74 -46.28 -5.47
N ASP A 704 23.62 -46.97 -5.73
CA ASP A 704 22.59 -47.40 -4.75
C ASP A 704 22.16 -46.29 -3.79
N ILE A 705 21.93 -45.09 -4.33
CA ILE A 705 21.45 -43.91 -3.59
C ILE A 705 19.98 -43.71 -3.93
N ILE A 706 19.15 -43.54 -2.91
CA ILE A 706 17.73 -43.23 -3.11
C ILE A 706 17.62 -41.76 -3.54
N TYR A 707 17.11 -41.52 -4.75
CA TYR A 707 16.91 -40.19 -5.29
C TYR A 707 15.42 -39.80 -5.34
N ASN A 708 15.07 -38.72 -4.66
CA ASN A 708 13.72 -38.16 -4.65
C ASN A 708 13.73 -36.76 -5.26
N ARG A 709 12.98 -36.56 -6.35
CA ARG A 709 12.77 -35.25 -6.98
C ARG A 709 11.33 -34.80 -6.73
N LEU A 710 11.16 -33.65 -6.08
CA LEU A 710 9.85 -33.01 -5.89
C LEU A 710 9.86 -31.65 -6.59
N SER A 711 8.98 -31.48 -7.57
CA SER A 711 8.80 -30.22 -8.31
C SER A 711 7.38 -30.19 -8.89
N PRO A 712 6.49 -29.31 -8.40
CA PRO A 712 5.10 -29.25 -8.86
C PRO A 712 5.02 -28.75 -10.31
N GLN A 713 3.96 -29.15 -11.03
CA GLN A 713 3.63 -28.55 -12.31
C GLN A 713 2.82 -27.27 -12.06
N LEU A 714 3.27 -26.14 -12.61
CA LEU A 714 2.58 -24.87 -12.50
C LEU A 714 1.63 -24.66 -13.69
N SER A 715 0.52 -23.95 -13.46
CA SER A 715 -0.43 -23.60 -14.53
C SER A 715 0.07 -22.50 -15.46
N GLN A 716 0.97 -21.65 -14.98
CA GLN A 716 1.52 -20.51 -15.72
C GLN A 716 3.02 -20.29 -15.45
N GLU A 717 3.67 -19.51 -16.32
CA GLU A 717 5.06 -19.09 -16.13
C GLU A 717 5.10 -17.98 -15.07
N VAL A 718 5.62 -18.30 -13.87
CA VAL A 718 5.85 -17.32 -12.81
C VAL A 718 7.26 -16.73 -12.95
N MET A 719 7.35 -15.41 -13.02
CA MET A 719 8.61 -14.68 -13.18
C MET A 719 9.44 -14.69 -11.88
N LEU A 720 10.76 -14.49 -12.01
CA LEU A 720 11.70 -14.55 -10.87
C LEU A 720 11.50 -13.41 -9.84
N ASP A 721 10.94 -12.29 -10.27
CA ASP A 721 10.63 -11.08 -9.48
C ASP A 721 9.13 -10.81 -9.40
N GLU A 722 8.29 -11.86 -9.49
CA GLU A 722 6.85 -11.72 -9.32
C GLU A 722 6.50 -11.11 -7.96
N VAL A 723 5.64 -10.08 -7.97
CA VAL A 723 5.22 -9.33 -6.79
C VAL A 723 3.73 -9.47 -6.50
N SER A 724 2.93 -9.99 -7.42
CA SER A 724 1.49 -10.17 -7.23
C SER A 724 1.19 -11.25 -6.18
N ASP A 725 0.52 -10.87 -5.10
CA ASP A 725 0.12 -11.80 -4.04
C ASP A 725 -0.81 -12.90 -4.57
N SER A 726 -1.72 -12.58 -5.49
CA SER A 726 -2.65 -13.56 -6.07
C SER A 726 -1.90 -14.64 -6.86
N VAL A 727 -0.95 -14.25 -7.71
CA VAL A 727 -0.13 -15.18 -8.51
C VAL A 727 0.71 -16.08 -7.62
N LEU A 728 1.35 -15.50 -6.59
CA LEU A 728 2.18 -16.27 -5.66
C LEU A 728 1.33 -17.21 -4.79
N VAL A 729 0.14 -16.79 -4.37
CA VAL A 729 -0.81 -17.64 -3.65
C VAL A 729 -1.31 -18.79 -4.52
N ASP A 730 -1.65 -18.53 -5.78
CA ASP A 730 -2.06 -19.58 -6.72
C ASP A 730 -0.93 -20.60 -6.97
N MET A 731 0.32 -20.13 -7.14
CA MET A 731 1.49 -21.01 -7.26
C MET A 731 1.69 -21.89 -6.03
N MET A 732 1.52 -21.34 -4.82
CA MET A 732 1.61 -22.12 -3.58
C MET A 732 0.41 -23.07 -3.42
N TRP A 733 -0.78 -22.66 -3.85
CA TRP A 733 -1.97 -23.50 -3.88
C TRP A 733 -1.78 -24.71 -4.79
N GLU A 734 -1.23 -24.52 -5.99
CA GLU A 734 -0.85 -25.61 -6.89
C GLU A 734 0.19 -26.54 -6.26
N THR A 735 1.14 -25.99 -5.52
CA THR A 735 2.11 -26.77 -4.75
C THR A 735 1.42 -27.60 -3.67
N GLN A 736 0.42 -27.04 -2.99
CA GLN A 736 -0.38 -27.74 -1.99
C GLN A 736 -1.19 -28.89 -2.63
N MET A 737 -1.76 -28.68 -3.81
CA MET A 737 -2.47 -29.71 -4.58
C MET A 737 -1.51 -30.83 -5.03
N TYR A 738 -0.31 -30.47 -5.50
CA TYR A 738 0.74 -31.43 -5.82
C TYR A 738 1.15 -32.28 -4.60
N LEU A 739 1.34 -31.64 -3.44
CA LEU A 739 1.65 -32.34 -2.19
C LEU A 739 0.54 -33.32 -1.79
N TYR A 740 -0.71 -32.95 -2.02
CA TYR A 740 -1.85 -33.83 -1.77
C TYR A 740 -1.83 -35.07 -2.68
N GLU A 741 -1.54 -34.90 -3.97
CA GLU A 741 -1.38 -36.00 -4.93
C GLU A 741 -0.18 -36.90 -4.57
N GLN A 742 0.90 -36.30 -4.06
CA GLN A 742 2.16 -36.98 -3.71
C GLN A 742 2.28 -37.38 -2.24
N ARG A 743 1.19 -37.32 -1.46
CA ARG A 743 1.22 -37.51 0.01
C ARG A 743 1.88 -38.81 0.46
N GLU A 744 1.65 -39.92 -0.25
CA GLU A 744 2.25 -41.22 0.08
C GLU A 744 3.76 -41.21 -0.18
N ASN A 745 4.19 -40.53 -1.24
CA ASN A 745 5.61 -40.37 -1.55
C ASN A 745 6.32 -39.48 -0.51
N VAL A 746 5.67 -38.41 -0.05
CA VAL A 746 6.20 -37.54 1.02
C VAL A 746 6.29 -38.30 2.35
N LYS A 747 5.25 -39.09 2.69
CA LYS A 747 5.26 -39.97 3.88
C LYS A 747 6.38 -41.00 3.83
N LEU A 748 6.54 -41.68 2.70
CA LEU A 748 7.62 -42.65 2.49
C LEU A 748 8.99 -41.97 2.59
N LEU A 749 9.15 -40.80 2.00
CA LEU A 749 10.38 -40.02 2.09
C LEU A 749 10.70 -39.64 3.55
N ALA A 750 9.72 -39.15 4.31
CA ALA A 750 9.89 -38.83 5.72
C ALA A 750 10.35 -40.06 6.53
N GLN A 751 9.72 -41.23 6.29
CA GLN A 751 10.16 -42.49 6.90
C GLN A 751 11.60 -42.86 6.52
N GLN A 752 11.97 -42.73 5.24
CA GLN A 752 13.33 -43.00 4.76
C GLN A 752 14.37 -42.09 5.45
N LEU A 753 14.05 -40.81 5.65
CA LEU A 753 14.94 -39.86 6.31
C LEU A 753 15.10 -40.11 7.81
N LEU A 754 14.09 -40.71 8.45
CA LEU A 754 14.10 -41.10 9.86
C LEU A 754 14.71 -42.49 10.08
N SER A 755 14.60 -43.39 9.11
CA SER A 755 15.17 -44.73 9.17
C SER A 755 16.69 -44.68 8.97
N ASN A 756 17.42 -45.42 9.82
CA ASN A 756 18.83 -45.73 9.55
C ASN A 756 18.87 -46.84 8.48
N CYS A 757 18.86 -46.47 7.19
CA CYS A 757 19.20 -47.41 6.11
C CYS A 757 20.65 -47.90 6.28
#